data_AF-A0A199VL25-F1
#
_entry.id   AF-A0A199VL25-F1
#
_cell.length_a   1.000
_cell.length_b   1.000
_cell.length_c   1.000
_cell.angle_alpha   90.00
_cell.angle_beta   90.00
_cell.angle_gamma   90.00
#
_symmetry.space_group_name_H-M   'P 1'
#
loop_
_entity.id
_entity.type
_entity.pdbx_description
1 polymer ?
#
loop_
_entity_poly.entity_id
_entity_poly.type
_entity_poly.pdbx_seq_one_letter_code
_entity_poly.pdbx_strand_id
1 'polypeptide(L)'
;MSAESRLVGTTHIVTFPGLAFASPRGIFTTATRSAAMVANWVDRIIVAYGTRGPLNPQVVGLIVMSQPELHVSDNYPIALLQLCVGSDCLIYQLLHRDAAHPPELENFFKDPRFCFVGDAVNEHADRLLSEQGLLVRNTVDLADAVAERLRRPELRSARLDRLMREVMGAEIEMPEDVRLSSWQQRVLQPHQVAYACADAFISYQIGMDGSFTVGFALHSVHTTITSFSADAFRWLVNLYCRHPRFSGLVVGLAIEQRPVRPSSADQRTVAVLQLCVDQQCLIFQVVLADRIPFFLVSLLNCRTCRFVSMDAAAVANRLRNEYGLAVRNAVDLGELAAERMGRADLRRANVLVLAREVAGIEANTGAVTSRWDQPDLSMNQIVKASADAFLALEVGRRLLHLYMAFSKYGNNQLSGELSHFVHATVTSSGDEAFKWVRNLHSRHPGISGIVIGLAIEQRPSADQRKIAVLQLSVDHQCLIFQIARADWTPSLLRRLLDSHTCHFVSVDAAAVADRLRNEHGIVVRNMVDLGELAAERTGLADLRRANVLVLAREVVGVGVYTGAVTSRWDQPDLSMNQIVRACADAFLASEVGRRLLQRTIVGVDVKCRLPLDPDDRVIALLSLCIGRRCLVFQIFHAESIPYVLRTFFRYSGCRFVCMSARGVANDLWDECRLRVRNRVDLGELAAERMARPDLRWAPLRVLEQEVLGVEVNIRCAIGAWDQNPLSKVQIARACAAVFMASEIGRWLLQ
;
A
#
# COMPACT_ATOMS: atom_id res chain seq x y z
N MET A 1 -1.14 31.70 20.58
CA MET A 1 -0.08 30.97 19.84
C MET A 1 -0.04 31.53 18.44
N SER A 2 1.09 32.02 17.95
CA SER A 2 1.17 32.65 16.63
C SER A 2 1.68 31.68 15.56
N ALA A 3 1.23 31.88 14.32
CA ALA A 3 1.75 31.13 13.16
C ALA A 3 3.11 31.71 12.73
N GLU A 4 4.04 30.84 12.36
CA GLU A 4 5.38 31.23 11.92
C GLU A 4 5.63 30.76 10.49
N SER A 5 6.23 31.61 9.65
CA SER A 5 6.56 31.28 8.25
C SER A 5 8.07 31.30 8.05
N ARG A 6 8.62 30.21 7.50
CA ARG A 6 10.02 30.13 7.05
C ARG A 6 10.08 29.82 5.55
N LEU A 7 10.86 30.61 4.80
CA LEU A 7 11.10 30.36 3.37
C LEU A 7 12.16 29.25 3.18
N VAL A 8 11.84 28.25 2.36
CA VAL A 8 12.75 27.17 1.95
C VAL A 8 12.69 27.04 0.43
N GLY A 9 13.74 27.50 -0.26
CA GLY A 9 13.72 27.63 -1.72
C GLY A 9 12.67 28.65 -2.16
N THR A 10 11.69 28.23 -2.96
CA THR A 10 10.56 29.05 -3.43
C THR A 10 9.25 28.82 -2.66
N THR A 11 9.26 27.96 -1.64
CA THR A 11 8.07 27.57 -0.88
C THR A 11 8.21 28.02 0.57
N HIS A 12 7.14 28.58 1.14
CA HIS A 12 7.07 28.88 2.57
C HIS A 12 6.60 27.64 3.32
N ILE A 13 7.24 27.34 4.45
CA ILE A 13 6.76 26.35 5.42
C ILE A 13 6.16 27.13 6.57
N VAL A 14 4.84 27.04 6.73
CA VAL A 14 4.11 27.70 7.81
C VAL A 14 3.85 26.70 8.92
N THR A 15 4.28 27.01 10.14
CA THR A 15 4.13 26.14 11.31
C THR A 15 3.22 26.80 12.34
N PHE A 16 2.48 25.97 13.07
CA PHE A 16 1.61 26.38 14.17
C PHE A 16 2.09 25.70 15.46
N PRO A 17 3.09 26.29 16.16
CA PRO A 17 3.61 25.71 17.39
C PRO A 17 2.48 25.49 18.41
N GLY A 18 2.35 24.26 18.92
CA GLY A 18 1.33 23.89 19.91
C GLY A 18 -0.05 23.52 19.34
N LEU A 19 -0.25 23.59 18.02
CA LEU A 19 -1.49 23.17 17.38
C LEU A 19 -1.43 21.69 16.98
N ALA A 20 -2.08 20.81 17.74
CA ALA A 20 -1.92 19.36 17.62
C ALA A 20 -2.34 18.75 16.27
N PHE A 21 -3.24 19.42 15.54
CA PHE A 21 -3.76 18.98 14.23
C PHE A 21 -3.04 19.64 13.05
N ALA A 22 -2.12 20.58 13.29
CA ALA A 22 -1.22 21.05 12.25
C ALA A 22 -0.14 19.99 11.99
N SER A 23 0.21 19.79 10.71
CA SER A 23 1.28 18.89 10.30
C SER A 23 2.57 19.17 11.08
N PRO A 24 3.25 18.17 11.67
CA PRO A 24 4.57 18.35 12.32
C PRO A 24 5.63 18.89 11.35
N ARG A 25 5.39 18.74 10.04
CA ARG A 25 6.25 19.23 8.96
C ARG A 25 5.87 20.64 8.48
N GLY A 26 4.84 21.25 9.06
CA GLY A 26 4.26 22.52 8.61
C GLY A 26 3.36 22.39 7.38
N ILE A 27 2.78 23.51 6.98
CA ILE A 27 1.94 23.69 5.78
C ILE A 27 2.81 24.25 4.66
N PHE A 28 2.85 23.53 3.54
CA PHE A 28 3.59 23.92 2.34
C PHE A 28 2.81 25.00 1.59
N THR A 29 3.31 26.22 1.69
CA THR A 29 2.64 27.43 1.23
C THR A 29 3.34 28.00 0.00
N THR A 30 2.65 27.97 -1.13
CA THR A 30 3.11 28.58 -2.38
C THR A 30 2.54 29.99 -2.48
N ALA A 31 3.34 30.99 -2.11
CA ALA A 31 3.01 32.39 -2.37
C ALA A 31 3.53 32.77 -3.76
N THR A 32 2.62 33.10 -4.68
CA THR A 32 2.98 33.33 -6.08
C THR A 32 2.11 34.36 -6.75
N ARG A 33 2.65 34.92 -7.83
CA ARG A 33 1.94 35.73 -8.83
C ARG A 33 1.89 35.06 -10.19
N SER A 34 2.47 33.87 -10.31
CA SER A 34 2.62 33.19 -11.60
C SER A 34 1.44 32.29 -11.90
N ALA A 35 0.74 32.56 -13.01
CA ALA A 35 -0.34 31.72 -13.50
C ALA A 35 0.12 30.26 -13.72
N ALA A 36 1.34 30.05 -14.20
CA ALA A 36 1.91 28.72 -14.40
C ALA A 36 2.13 27.95 -13.08
N MET A 37 2.55 28.65 -12.01
CA MET A 37 2.67 28.03 -10.69
C MET A 37 1.31 27.68 -10.09
N VAL A 38 0.29 28.51 -10.34
CA VAL A 38 -1.09 28.22 -9.95
C VAL A 38 -1.62 26.99 -10.67
N ALA A 39 -1.45 26.89 -11.99
CA ALA A 39 -1.84 25.70 -12.77
C ALA A 39 -1.18 24.43 -12.20
N ASN A 40 0.14 24.46 -12.00
CA ASN A 40 0.88 23.33 -11.40
C ASN A 40 0.39 22.96 -9.99
N TRP A 41 0.03 23.95 -9.18
CA TRP A 41 -0.54 23.69 -7.86
C TRP A 41 -1.89 22.99 -7.98
N VAL A 42 -2.78 23.49 -8.84
CA VAL A 42 -4.11 22.91 -9.08
C VAL A 42 -4.01 21.47 -9.60
N ASP A 43 -3.17 21.22 -10.61
CA ASP A 43 -2.98 19.87 -11.16
C ASP A 43 -2.50 18.89 -10.10
N ARG A 44 -1.56 19.31 -9.25
CA ARG A 44 -1.11 18.50 -8.11
C ARG A 44 -2.26 18.19 -7.16
N ILE A 45 -3.11 19.17 -6.84
CA ILE A 45 -4.26 18.98 -5.95
C ILE A 45 -5.29 18.04 -6.59
N ILE A 46 -5.57 18.17 -7.90
CA ILE A 46 -6.50 17.29 -8.61
C ILE A 46 -5.97 15.85 -8.64
N VAL A 47 -4.67 15.64 -8.87
CA VAL A 47 -4.06 14.30 -8.82
C VAL A 47 -4.09 13.72 -7.41
N ALA A 48 -3.74 14.52 -6.39
CA ALA A 48 -3.63 14.05 -5.01
C ALA A 48 -4.99 13.80 -4.35
N TYR A 49 -5.98 14.66 -4.61
CA TYR A 49 -7.26 14.69 -3.90
C TYR A 49 -8.48 14.44 -4.80
N GLY A 50 -8.34 14.52 -6.13
CA GLY A 50 -9.46 14.41 -7.10
C GLY A 50 -9.91 12.99 -7.46
N THR A 51 -9.42 11.95 -6.78
CA THR A 51 -9.87 10.55 -7.02
C THR A 51 -11.27 10.25 -6.46
N ARG A 52 -11.86 11.17 -5.70
CA ARG A 52 -13.21 11.03 -5.12
C ARG A 52 -14.29 11.57 -6.06
N GLY A 53 -15.45 10.90 -6.09
CA GLY A 53 -16.57 11.30 -6.95
C GLY A 53 -17.38 12.50 -6.39
N PRO A 54 -18.28 13.10 -7.20
CA PRO A 54 -19.06 14.29 -6.84
C PRO A 54 -19.92 14.18 -5.58
N LEU A 55 -20.20 12.95 -5.14
CA LEU A 55 -21.02 12.65 -3.96
C LEU A 55 -20.24 12.80 -2.63
N ASN A 56 -18.93 13.06 -2.68
CA ASN A 56 -18.09 13.29 -1.50
C ASN A 56 -17.00 14.33 -1.83
N PRO A 57 -17.38 15.61 -1.95
CA PRO A 57 -16.45 16.64 -2.38
C PRO A 57 -15.32 16.86 -1.36
N GLN A 58 -14.12 17.12 -1.85
CA GLN A 58 -12.98 17.52 -1.04
C GLN A 58 -13.15 18.96 -0.57
N VAL A 59 -13.00 19.18 0.72
CA VAL A 59 -13.09 20.52 1.30
C VAL A 59 -11.81 21.30 1.00
N VAL A 60 -11.99 22.55 0.59
CA VAL A 60 -10.95 23.50 0.27
C VAL A 60 -11.24 24.77 1.06
N GLY A 61 -10.32 25.18 1.93
CA GLY A 61 -10.41 26.50 2.55
C GLY A 61 -10.22 27.57 1.48
N LEU A 62 -11.14 28.53 1.37
CA LEU A 62 -11.12 29.63 0.41
C LEU A 62 -11.34 30.96 1.12
N ILE A 63 -10.38 31.86 0.97
CA ILE A 63 -10.48 33.24 1.44
C ILE A 63 -9.91 34.17 0.39
N VAL A 64 -10.49 35.37 0.26
CA VAL A 64 -9.89 36.47 -0.49
C VAL A 64 -9.57 37.62 0.45
N MET A 65 -8.48 38.34 0.17
CA MET A 65 -8.11 39.53 0.94
C MET A 65 -8.08 40.75 0.02
N SER A 66 -8.58 41.87 0.54
CA SER A 66 -8.56 43.18 -0.11
C SER A 66 -7.77 44.17 0.74
N GLN A 67 -7.58 45.40 0.24
CA GLN A 67 -7.02 46.47 1.06
C GLN A 67 -7.92 46.72 2.28
N PRO A 68 -7.37 47.00 3.48
CA PRO A 68 -8.19 47.27 4.66
C PRO A 68 -9.04 48.52 4.43
N GLU A 69 -10.35 48.38 4.62
CA GLU A 69 -11.32 49.47 4.58
C GLU A 69 -11.00 50.50 5.68
N LEU A 70 -10.41 51.63 5.29
CA LEU A 70 -10.40 52.82 6.15
C LEU A 70 -11.72 53.60 6.03
N HIS A 71 -12.52 53.35 4.98
CA HIS A 71 -13.84 53.97 4.74
C HIS A 71 -14.84 53.01 4.07
N VAL A 72 -16.09 53.05 4.51
CA VAL A 72 -17.23 52.18 4.13
C VAL A 72 -17.69 52.34 2.66
N SER A 73 -17.11 53.28 1.90
CA SER A 73 -17.51 53.59 0.52
C SER A 73 -16.60 53.04 -0.58
N ASP A 74 -15.47 52.41 -0.23
CA ASP A 74 -14.43 52.08 -1.21
C ASP A 74 -14.36 50.56 -1.43
N ASN A 75 -14.90 50.10 -2.56
CA ASN A 75 -14.83 48.71 -3.00
C ASN A 75 -13.42 48.41 -3.56
N TYR A 76 -12.44 48.20 -2.69
CA TYR A 76 -11.06 47.90 -3.09
C TYR A 76 -10.94 46.53 -3.76
N PRO A 77 -10.19 46.41 -4.88
CA PRO A 77 -10.09 45.16 -5.63
C PRO A 77 -9.47 44.04 -4.79
N ILE A 78 -9.86 42.80 -5.09
CA ILE A 78 -9.24 41.61 -4.49
C ILE A 78 -7.71 41.65 -4.73
N ALA A 79 -6.95 41.67 -3.64
CA ALA A 79 -5.49 41.63 -3.68
C ALA A 79 -4.98 40.19 -3.76
N LEU A 80 -5.53 39.30 -2.92
CA LEU A 80 -5.09 37.90 -2.77
C LEU A 80 -6.26 36.93 -2.87
N LEU A 81 -5.99 35.76 -3.46
CA LEU A 81 -6.80 34.54 -3.32
C LEU A 81 -5.99 33.51 -2.53
N GLN A 82 -6.60 32.91 -1.52
CA GLN A 82 -6.00 31.92 -0.65
C GLN A 82 -6.78 30.61 -0.77
N LEU A 83 -6.08 29.51 -1.01
CA LEU A 83 -6.67 28.17 -1.08
C LEU A 83 -5.87 27.21 -0.21
N CYS A 84 -6.55 26.38 0.58
CA CYS A 84 -5.88 25.34 1.37
C CYS A 84 -6.61 23.99 1.32
N VAL A 85 -5.84 22.92 1.08
CA VAL A 85 -6.28 21.53 1.16
C VAL A 85 -5.19 20.71 1.85
N GLY A 86 -5.54 20.05 2.94
CA GLY A 86 -4.61 19.22 3.70
C GLY A 86 -3.43 20.04 4.23
N SER A 87 -2.22 19.74 3.73
CA SER A 87 -0.98 20.44 4.09
C SER A 87 -0.46 21.33 2.95
N ASP A 88 -1.26 21.58 1.92
CA ASP A 88 -0.90 22.42 0.78
C ASP A 88 -1.73 23.71 0.81
N CYS A 89 -1.05 24.86 0.78
CA CYS A 89 -1.66 26.17 0.71
C CYS A 89 -1.16 26.93 -0.52
N LEU A 90 -2.06 27.62 -1.21
CA LEU A 90 -1.76 28.55 -2.28
C LEU A 90 -2.14 29.96 -1.82
N ILE A 91 -1.24 30.92 -2.00
CA ILE A 91 -1.52 32.35 -1.87
C ILE A 91 -1.22 32.96 -3.24
N TYR A 92 -2.29 33.25 -3.99
CA TYR A 92 -2.19 33.84 -5.32
C TYR A 92 -2.41 35.35 -5.25
N GLN A 93 -1.36 36.13 -5.56
CA GLN A 93 -1.40 37.59 -5.60
C GLN A 93 -2.11 38.08 -6.87
N LEU A 94 -3.44 38.00 -6.89
CA LEU A 94 -4.31 38.33 -8.02
C LEU A 94 -4.05 39.73 -8.61
N LEU A 95 -3.75 40.72 -7.76
CA LEU A 95 -3.44 42.09 -8.17
C LEU A 95 -2.12 42.22 -8.95
N HIS A 96 -1.17 41.31 -8.71
CA HIS A 96 0.19 41.35 -9.29
C HIS A 96 0.46 40.21 -10.27
N ARG A 97 -0.59 39.53 -10.73
CA ARG A 97 -0.48 38.35 -11.61
C ARG A 97 0.29 38.66 -12.89
N ASP A 98 1.09 37.69 -13.34
CA ASP A 98 1.93 37.82 -14.54
C ASP A 98 1.16 37.56 -15.86
N ALA A 99 0.03 36.87 -15.79
CA ALA A 99 -0.82 36.53 -16.93
C ALA A 99 -2.30 36.42 -16.53
N ALA A 100 -3.16 36.09 -17.49
CA ALA A 100 -4.55 35.72 -17.22
C ALA A 100 -4.63 34.44 -16.34
N HIS A 101 -5.79 34.23 -15.71
CA HIS A 101 -6.01 33.05 -14.88
C HIS A 101 -5.83 31.76 -15.69
N PRO A 102 -5.12 30.76 -15.17
CA PRO A 102 -4.98 29.48 -15.85
C PRO A 102 -6.34 28.75 -15.91
N PRO A 103 -6.68 28.09 -17.03
CA PRO A 103 -7.96 27.37 -17.17
C PRO A 103 -8.11 26.26 -16.12
N GLU A 104 -7.00 25.71 -15.62
CA GLU A 104 -6.97 24.74 -14.52
C GLU A 104 -7.66 25.30 -13.27
N LEU A 105 -7.41 26.56 -12.91
CA LEU A 105 -8.03 27.21 -11.74
C LEU A 105 -9.53 27.41 -11.94
N GLU A 106 -9.95 27.84 -13.13
CA GLU A 106 -11.38 28.01 -13.45
C GLU A 106 -12.13 26.67 -13.42
N ASN A 107 -11.52 25.61 -13.97
CA ASN A 107 -12.07 24.26 -13.93
C ASN A 107 -12.14 23.73 -12.50
N PHE A 108 -11.11 23.96 -11.69
CA PHE A 108 -11.07 23.57 -10.28
C PHE A 108 -12.22 24.18 -9.48
N PHE A 109 -12.50 25.47 -9.67
CA PHE A 109 -13.62 26.14 -9.02
C PHE A 109 -15.00 25.65 -9.47
N LYS A 110 -15.11 25.08 -10.68
CA LYS A 110 -16.37 24.54 -11.21
C LYS A 110 -16.54 23.04 -10.95
N ASP A 111 -15.50 22.37 -10.48
CA ASP A 111 -15.45 20.92 -10.34
C ASP A 111 -16.27 20.46 -9.11
N PRO A 112 -17.33 19.66 -9.30
CA PRO A 112 -18.19 19.23 -8.20
C PRO A 112 -17.52 18.26 -7.24
N ARG A 113 -16.28 17.80 -7.52
CA ARG A 113 -15.47 17.03 -6.58
C ARG A 113 -14.86 17.89 -5.47
N PHE A 114 -15.02 19.21 -5.50
CA PHE A 114 -14.51 20.12 -4.48
C PHE A 114 -15.63 20.96 -3.85
N CYS A 115 -15.46 21.32 -2.59
CA CYS A 115 -16.35 22.17 -1.80
C CYS A 115 -15.52 23.26 -1.15
N PHE A 116 -15.87 24.52 -1.38
CA PHE A 116 -15.09 25.66 -0.91
C PHE A 116 -15.71 26.24 0.36
N VAL A 117 -14.90 26.39 1.40
CA VAL A 117 -15.35 26.79 2.73
C VAL A 117 -14.55 27.97 3.24
N GLY A 118 -15.18 28.87 3.97
CA GLY A 118 -14.53 30.04 4.54
C GLY A 118 -15.52 30.86 5.33
N ASP A 119 -15.00 31.80 6.12
CA ASP A 119 -15.78 32.89 6.68
C ASP A 119 -16.21 33.82 5.53
N ALA A 120 -17.50 34.15 5.45
CA ALA A 120 -18.08 34.96 4.36
C ALA A 120 -17.79 34.42 2.93
N VAL A 121 -17.62 33.10 2.76
CA VAL A 121 -17.12 32.53 1.49
C VAL A 121 -18.07 32.78 0.30
N ASN A 122 -19.37 32.93 0.56
CA ASN A 122 -20.34 33.25 -0.49
C ASN A 122 -20.10 34.66 -1.05
N GLU A 123 -19.84 35.64 -0.18
CA GLU A 123 -19.47 36.99 -0.59
C GLU A 123 -18.14 37.00 -1.35
N HIS A 124 -17.15 36.22 -0.88
CA HIS A 124 -15.89 36.02 -1.58
C HIS A 124 -16.08 35.45 -2.99
N ALA A 125 -16.99 34.48 -3.15
CA ALA A 125 -17.31 33.89 -4.46
C ALA A 125 -17.99 34.89 -5.40
N ASP A 126 -18.93 35.70 -4.90
CA ASP A 126 -19.60 36.75 -5.67
C ASP A 126 -18.61 37.83 -6.15
N ARG A 127 -17.67 38.21 -5.29
CA ARG A 127 -16.59 39.13 -5.65
C ARG A 127 -15.60 38.53 -6.64
N LEU A 128 -15.22 37.26 -6.49
CA LEU A 128 -14.37 36.57 -7.48
C LEU A 128 -15.04 36.50 -8.85
N LEU A 129 -16.36 36.30 -8.91
CA LEU A 129 -17.11 36.30 -10.16
C LEU A 129 -17.16 37.71 -10.78
N SER A 130 -17.52 38.72 -10.00
CA SER A 130 -17.72 40.09 -10.51
C SER A 130 -16.41 40.81 -10.85
N GLU A 131 -15.36 40.63 -10.06
CA GLU A 131 -14.08 41.33 -10.25
C GLU A 131 -13.07 40.54 -11.08
N GLN A 132 -13.09 39.21 -11.01
CA GLN A 132 -12.07 38.34 -11.63
C GLN A 132 -12.63 37.38 -12.68
N GLY A 133 -13.96 37.32 -12.87
CA GLY A 133 -14.60 36.37 -13.79
C GLY A 133 -14.52 34.92 -13.34
N LEU A 134 -14.18 34.64 -12.07
CA LEU A 134 -13.98 33.30 -11.54
C LEU A 134 -15.25 32.82 -10.83
N LEU A 135 -15.99 31.91 -11.48
CA LEU A 135 -17.16 31.28 -10.88
C LEU A 135 -16.74 30.15 -9.93
N VAL A 136 -16.90 30.38 -8.63
CA VAL A 136 -16.74 29.35 -7.59
C VAL A 136 -18.06 28.62 -7.40
N ARG A 137 -18.07 27.31 -7.63
CA ARG A 137 -19.23 26.44 -7.37
C ARG A 137 -19.04 25.69 -6.06
N ASN A 138 -20.16 25.34 -5.43
CA ASN A 138 -20.20 24.52 -4.22
C ASN A 138 -19.49 25.16 -3.02
N THR A 139 -20.03 26.30 -2.57
CA THR A 139 -19.55 27.04 -1.41
C THR A 139 -20.35 26.71 -0.14
N VAL A 140 -19.71 26.72 1.02
CA VAL A 140 -20.35 26.60 2.33
C VAL A 140 -19.76 27.64 3.29
N ASP A 141 -20.63 28.54 3.76
CA ASP A 141 -20.27 29.54 4.76
C ASP A 141 -20.07 28.88 6.13
N LEU A 142 -18.88 29.06 6.71
CA LEU A 142 -18.53 28.42 7.97
C LEU A 142 -19.28 29.01 9.15
N ALA A 143 -19.52 30.32 9.19
CA ALA A 143 -20.19 30.95 10.32
C ALA A 143 -21.64 30.47 10.40
N ASP A 144 -22.33 30.40 9.27
CA ASP A 144 -23.68 29.84 9.18
C ASP A 144 -23.71 28.35 9.54
N ALA A 145 -22.83 27.56 8.93
CA ALA A 145 -22.78 26.12 9.18
C ALA A 145 -22.49 25.80 10.65
N VAL A 146 -21.59 26.54 11.29
CA VAL A 146 -21.25 26.37 12.71
C VAL A 146 -22.37 26.85 13.62
N ALA A 147 -23.00 27.99 13.32
CA ALA A 147 -24.13 28.50 14.10
C ALA A 147 -25.31 27.53 14.09
N GLU A 148 -25.63 26.94 12.93
CA GLU A 148 -26.65 25.91 12.80
C GLU A 148 -26.29 24.65 13.56
N ARG A 149 -25.06 24.15 13.38
CA ARG A 149 -24.56 22.93 14.03
C ARG A 149 -24.57 23.04 15.56
N LEU A 150 -24.07 24.15 16.09
CA LEU A 150 -24.01 24.39 17.54
C LEU A 150 -25.32 24.94 18.11
N ARG A 151 -26.32 25.24 17.27
CA ARG A 151 -27.57 25.93 17.64
C ARG A 151 -27.33 27.25 18.38
N ARG A 152 -26.30 27.98 17.94
CA ARG A 152 -25.84 29.24 18.52
C ARG A 152 -25.88 30.31 17.43
N PRO A 153 -27.06 30.93 17.20
CA PRO A 153 -27.23 31.89 16.11
C PRO A 153 -26.30 33.11 16.23
N GLU A 154 -25.81 33.42 17.42
CA GLU A 154 -24.80 34.46 17.66
C GLU A 154 -23.42 34.16 17.05
N LEU A 155 -23.19 32.95 16.53
CA LEU A 155 -21.96 32.57 15.82
C LEU A 155 -21.98 32.92 14.33
N ARG A 156 -23.14 33.32 13.77
CA ARG A 156 -23.21 33.74 12.35
C ARG A 156 -22.38 34.98 12.02
N SER A 157 -22.07 35.78 13.05
CA SER A 157 -21.20 36.96 12.94
C SER A 157 -19.87 36.74 13.66
N ALA A 158 -19.51 35.50 13.98
CA ALA A 158 -18.26 35.19 14.65
C ALA A 158 -17.13 35.09 13.63
N ARG A 159 -16.01 35.74 13.95
CA ARG A 159 -14.77 35.62 13.19
C ARG A 159 -14.24 34.18 13.22
N LEU A 160 -13.43 33.86 12.21
CA LEU A 160 -12.82 32.54 12.05
C LEU A 160 -12.05 32.03 13.29
N ASP A 161 -11.35 32.90 14.04
CA ASP A 161 -10.65 32.55 15.28
C ASP A 161 -11.63 32.14 16.40
N ARG A 162 -12.78 32.80 16.49
CA ARG A 162 -13.86 32.42 17.40
C ARG A 162 -14.53 31.13 16.95
N LEU A 163 -14.80 30.96 15.66
CA LEU A 163 -15.35 29.71 15.13
C LEU A 163 -14.40 28.54 15.43
N MET A 164 -13.10 28.72 15.21
CA MET A 164 -12.07 27.74 15.52
C MET A 164 -12.07 27.33 17.00
N ARG A 165 -12.15 28.30 17.92
CA ARG A 165 -12.26 28.02 19.35
C ARG A 165 -13.50 27.19 19.67
N GLU A 166 -14.64 27.55 19.10
CA GLU A 166 -15.94 26.92 19.37
C GLU A 166 -16.07 25.54 18.71
N VAL A 167 -15.40 25.30 17.58
CA VAL A 167 -15.43 24.02 16.85
C VAL A 167 -14.35 23.06 17.35
N MET A 168 -13.13 23.56 17.53
CA MET A 168 -11.92 22.74 17.71
C MET A 168 -11.29 22.89 19.12
N GLY A 169 -11.83 23.77 19.98
CA GLY A 169 -11.27 24.01 21.32
C GLY A 169 -9.85 24.57 21.31
N ALA A 170 -9.43 25.15 20.18
CA ALA A 170 -8.07 25.62 19.96
C ALA A 170 -8.06 27.13 19.67
N GLU A 171 -7.01 27.81 20.11
CA GLU A 171 -6.82 29.24 19.89
C GLU A 171 -5.51 29.50 19.14
N ILE A 172 -5.62 30.22 18.02
CA ILE A 172 -4.50 30.81 17.31
C ILE A 172 -4.62 32.33 17.44
N GLU A 173 -3.49 32.96 17.72
CA GLU A 173 -3.38 34.41 17.68
C GLU A 173 -3.33 34.86 16.23
N MET A 174 -4.32 35.65 15.84
CA MET A 174 -4.45 36.24 14.51
C MET A 174 -4.24 37.76 14.65
N PRO A 175 -3.00 38.28 14.49
CA PRO A 175 -2.68 39.66 14.81
C PRO A 175 -3.44 40.66 13.92
N GLU A 176 -4.11 41.61 14.56
CA GLU A 176 -4.98 42.58 13.88
C GLU A 176 -4.18 43.59 13.04
N ASP A 177 -2.96 43.91 13.46
CA ASP A 177 -2.01 44.75 12.72
C ASP A 177 -1.58 44.09 11.40
N VAL A 178 -1.44 42.76 11.37
CA VAL A 178 -1.16 42.01 10.14
C VAL A 178 -2.40 41.95 9.27
N ARG A 179 -3.59 41.76 9.84
CA ARG A 179 -4.87 41.79 9.10
C ARG A 179 -5.07 43.12 8.37
N LEU A 180 -4.76 44.22 9.05
CA LEU A 180 -4.88 45.59 8.53
C LEU A 180 -3.63 46.07 7.77
N SER A 181 -2.69 45.17 7.46
CA SER A 181 -1.48 45.52 6.73
C SER A 181 -1.73 45.69 5.21
N SER A 182 -0.73 46.22 4.51
CA SER A 182 -0.81 46.47 3.06
C SER A 182 -0.76 45.17 2.24
N TRP A 183 -1.89 44.53 2.00
CA TRP A 183 -2.01 43.30 1.19
C TRP A 183 -1.79 43.53 -0.32
N GLN A 184 -1.92 44.78 -0.78
CA GLN A 184 -1.68 45.21 -2.16
C GLN A 184 -0.19 45.32 -2.51
N GLN A 185 0.73 45.04 -1.58
CA GLN A 185 2.15 45.12 -1.87
C GLN A 185 2.62 43.96 -2.76
N ARG A 186 3.63 44.23 -3.59
CA ARG A 186 4.15 43.25 -4.55
C ARG A 186 4.90 42.09 -3.88
N VAL A 187 5.51 42.32 -2.73
CA VAL A 187 6.27 41.31 -1.97
C VAL A 187 5.67 41.17 -0.58
N LEU A 188 5.05 40.03 -0.31
CA LEU A 188 4.47 39.74 1.01
C LEU A 188 5.56 39.44 2.05
N GLN A 189 5.37 39.97 3.25
CA GLN A 189 6.27 39.68 4.37
C GLN A 189 5.99 38.29 4.96
N PRO A 190 6.96 37.64 5.63
CA PRO A 190 6.76 36.31 6.22
C PRO A 190 5.55 36.22 7.16
N HIS A 191 5.30 37.25 7.98
CA HIS A 191 4.14 37.27 8.88
C HIS A 191 2.80 37.38 8.13
N GLN A 192 2.76 38.07 6.98
CA GLN A 192 1.58 38.12 6.11
C GLN A 192 1.33 36.78 5.42
N VAL A 193 2.40 36.08 4.98
CA VAL A 193 2.29 34.74 4.42
C VAL A 193 1.79 33.75 5.49
N ALA A 194 2.30 33.84 6.71
CA ALA A 194 1.82 33.04 7.84
C ALA A 194 0.34 33.29 8.13
N TYR A 195 -0.08 34.56 8.17
CA TYR A 195 -1.47 34.96 8.40
C TYR A 195 -2.41 34.44 7.29
N ALA A 196 -2.10 34.70 6.02
CA ALA A 196 -2.89 34.24 4.88
C ALA A 196 -2.96 32.71 4.79
N CYS A 197 -1.88 32.01 5.16
CA CYS A 197 -1.91 30.56 5.28
C CYS A 197 -2.82 30.11 6.44
N ALA A 198 -2.74 30.78 7.59
CA ALA A 198 -3.56 30.47 8.76
C ALA A 198 -5.05 30.62 8.45
N ASP A 199 -5.45 31.71 7.81
CA ASP A 199 -6.83 31.97 7.38
C ASP A 199 -7.41 30.83 6.55
N ALA A 200 -6.74 30.48 5.44
CA ALA A 200 -7.22 29.41 4.57
C ALA A 200 -7.14 28.03 5.24
N PHE A 201 -6.11 27.77 6.03
CA PHE A 201 -5.94 26.50 6.75
C PHE A 201 -7.00 26.30 7.83
N ILE A 202 -7.26 27.31 8.66
CA ILE A 202 -8.30 27.24 9.70
C ILE A 202 -9.67 27.02 9.05
N SER A 203 -9.96 27.71 7.95
CA SER A 203 -11.19 27.50 7.19
C SER A 203 -11.32 26.06 6.70
N TYR A 204 -10.26 25.52 6.10
CA TYR A 204 -10.18 24.11 5.71
C TYR A 204 -10.43 23.17 6.91
N GLN A 205 -9.80 23.41 8.05
CA GLN A 205 -9.94 22.56 9.24
C GLN A 205 -11.36 22.61 9.83
N ILE A 206 -11.95 23.79 9.99
CA ILE A 206 -13.33 23.93 10.48
C ILE A 206 -14.31 23.26 9.52
N GLY A 207 -14.13 23.43 8.19
CA GLY A 207 -14.96 22.75 7.20
C GLY A 207 -14.75 21.24 7.12
N MET A 208 -13.63 20.74 7.64
CA MET A 208 -13.38 19.31 7.83
C MET A 208 -13.99 18.75 9.11
N ASP A 209 -14.22 19.59 10.12
CA ASP A 209 -14.52 19.12 11.46
C ASP A 209 -16.02 18.88 11.77
N GLY A 210 -16.37 17.82 12.51
CA GLY A 210 -15.50 17.08 13.44
C GLY A 210 -14.87 15.78 12.93
N SER A 211 -13.79 15.86 12.13
CA SER A 211 -12.96 14.73 11.68
C SER A 211 -11.50 15.15 11.60
N PHE A 212 -10.67 14.69 12.53
CA PHE A 212 -9.23 15.00 12.57
C PHE A 212 -8.36 13.75 12.60
N THR A 213 -7.07 13.91 12.28
CA THR A 213 -6.12 12.80 12.21
C THR A 213 -5.48 12.56 13.58
N VAL A 214 -5.69 11.39 14.14
CA VAL A 214 -5.14 10.97 15.43
C VAL A 214 -3.92 10.07 15.19
N GLY A 215 -2.77 10.45 15.73
CA GLY A 215 -1.52 9.69 15.60
C GLY A 215 -1.20 8.85 16.84
N PHE A 216 -0.90 7.56 16.67
CA PHE A 216 -0.33 6.71 17.72
C PHE A 216 0.52 5.58 17.11
N ALA A 217 1.64 5.22 17.75
CA ALA A 217 2.50 4.10 17.32
C ALA A 217 2.87 4.08 15.82
N LEU A 218 3.23 5.24 15.26
CA LEU A 218 3.51 5.47 13.82
C LEU A 218 2.31 5.32 12.87
N HIS A 219 1.10 5.12 13.39
CA HIS A 219 -0.14 5.08 12.63
C HIS A 219 -0.93 6.39 12.76
N SER A 220 -1.58 6.77 11.67
CA SER A 220 -2.51 7.89 11.60
C SER A 220 -3.92 7.37 11.31
N VAL A 221 -4.89 7.73 12.14
CA VAL A 221 -6.30 7.33 11.98
C VAL A 221 -7.17 8.58 11.89
N HIS A 222 -7.98 8.67 10.84
CA HIS A 222 -8.95 9.75 10.69
C HIS A 222 -10.14 9.47 11.60
N THR A 223 -10.44 10.38 12.52
CA THR A 223 -11.40 10.16 13.58
C THR A 223 -12.47 11.22 13.55
N THR A 224 -13.71 10.80 13.27
CA THR A 224 -14.90 11.64 13.38
C THR A 224 -15.46 11.57 14.80
N ILE A 225 -15.66 12.70 15.46
CA ILE A 225 -16.29 12.77 16.79
C ILE A 225 -17.61 13.51 16.67
N THR A 226 -18.68 12.93 17.17
CA THR A 226 -19.98 13.59 17.14
C THR A 226 -20.96 12.98 18.15
N SER A 227 -21.89 13.80 18.63
CA SER A 227 -23.14 13.37 19.26
C SER A 227 -24.33 13.54 18.31
N PHE A 228 -24.17 14.17 17.15
CA PHE A 228 -25.28 14.45 16.24
C PHE A 228 -25.54 13.28 15.28
N SER A 229 -26.80 12.90 15.17
CA SER A 229 -27.25 11.83 14.28
C SER A 229 -26.89 12.11 12.82
N ALA A 230 -26.87 13.37 12.38
CA ALA A 230 -26.59 13.75 11.01
C ALA A 230 -25.12 13.47 10.61
N ASP A 231 -24.17 13.79 11.48
CA ASP A 231 -22.75 13.57 11.23
C ASP A 231 -22.40 12.08 11.25
N ALA A 232 -22.96 11.34 12.22
CA ALA A 232 -22.83 9.90 12.28
C ALA A 232 -23.46 9.24 11.04
N PHE A 233 -24.62 9.72 10.58
CA PHE A 233 -25.23 9.27 9.33
C PHE A 233 -24.33 9.55 8.12
N ARG A 234 -23.73 10.75 8.02
CA ARG A 234 -22.78 11.10 6.95
C ARG A 234 -21.57 10.17 6.93
N TRP A 235 -20.99 9.88 8.10
CA TRP A 235 -19.89 8.91 8.23
C TRP A 235 -20.31 7.51 7.74
N LEU A 236 -21.50 7.05 8.12
CA LEU A 236 -22.03 5.74 7.71
C LEU A 236 -22.36 5.66 6.22
N VAL A 237 -22.88 6.74 5.61
CA VAL A 237 -23.08 6.83 4.16
C VAL A 237 -21.74 6.76 3.43
N ASN A 238 -20.73 7.50 3.90
CA ASN A 238 -19.38 7.42 3.35
C ASN A 238 -18.77 6.02 3.48
N LEU A 239 -19.03 5.32 4.58
CA LEU A 239 -18.65 3.93 4.75
C LEU A 239 -19.35 3.02 3.73
N TYR A 240 -20.66 3.16 3.58
CA TYR A 240 -21.46 2.36 2.65
C TYR A 240 -21.08 2.60 1.18
N CYS A 241 -20.74 3.83 0.80
CA CYS A 241 -20.26 4.16 -0.54
C CYS A 241 -18.93 3.47 -0.87
N ARG A 242 -18.01 3.40 0.10
CA ARG A 242 -16.73 2.69 -0.06
C ARG A 242 -16.92 1.17 -0.03
N HIS A 243 -17.89 0.70 0.74
CA HIS A 243 -18.15 -0.71 0.98
C HIS A 243 -19.63 -1.05 0.75
N PRO A 244 -20.07 -1.17 -0.52
CA PRO A 244 -21.47 -1.36 -0.85
C PRO A 244 -22.06 -2.61 -0.18
N ARG A 245 -23.26 -2.47 0.39
CA ARG A 245 -23.99 -3.50 1.14
C ARG A 245 -23.27 -4.02 2.39
N PHE A 246 -22.21 -3.35 2.85
CA PHE A 246 -21.39 -3.77 3.98
C PHE A 246 -20.91 -5.24 3.85
N SER A 247 -20.60 -5.67 2.63
CA SER A 247 -20.24 -7.06 2.33
C SER A 247 -18.88 -7.40 2.91
N GLY A 248 -18.83 -8.33 3.87
CA GLY A 248 -17.60 -8.92 4.40
C GLY A 248 -16.75 -7.99 5.27
N LEU A 249 -17.29 -6.90 5.79
CA LEU A 249 -16.52 -5.94 6.59
C LEU A 249 -16.12 -6.50 7.96
N VAL A 250 -14.86 -6.30 8.33
CA VAL A 250 -14.42 -6.37 9.73
C VAL A 250 -14.47 -4.95 10.28
N VAL A 251 -15.16 -4.79 11.42
CA VAL A 251 -15.36 -3.49 12.07
C VAL A 251 -14.81 -3.59 13.48
N GLY A 252 -13.82 -2.77 13.79
CA GLY A 252 -13.36 -2.60 15.17
C GLY A 252 -14.45 -1.92 15.98
N LEU A 253 -14.84 -2.53 17.09
CA LEU A 253 -15.92 -2.06 17.96
C LEU A 253 -15.39 -1.95 19.39
N ALA A 254 -15.64 -0.82 20.02
CA ALA A 254 -15.34 -0.59 21.42
C ALA A 254 -16.34 0.39 22.04
N ILE A 255 -16.40 0.41 23.38
CA ILE A 255 -17.28 1.29 24.15
C ILE A 255 -16.54 1.87 25.35
N GLU A 256 -16.91 3.08 25.75
CA GLU A 256 -16.44 3.70 26.99
C GLU A 256 -17.62 4.09 27.88
N GLN A 257 -17.42 3.95 29.19
CA GLN A 257 -18.48 4.04 30.19
C GLN A 257 -18.33 5.28 31.06
N ARG A 258 -19.46 5.84 31.53
CA ARG A 258 -19.45 6.88 32.57
C ARG A 258 -19.38 6.27 33.97
N PRO A 259 -18.83 6.97 34.97
CA PRO A 259 -18.85 6.52 36.35
C PRO A 259 -20.31 6.38 36.84
N VAL A 260 -20.68 5.19 37.33
CA VAL A 260 -22.04 4.92 37.81
C VAL A 260 -22.28 5.69 39.12
N ARG A 261 -23.29 6.57 39.15
CA ARG A 261 -23.79 7.17 40.38
C ARG A 261 -25.07 6.43 40.82
N PRO A 262 -25.18 5.99 42.09
CA PRO A 262 -26.31 5.18 42.55
C PRO A 262 -27.70 5.85 42.51
N SER A 263 -27.80 7.11 42.05
CA SER A 263 -28.99 7.97 42.23
C SER A 263 -29.54 8.58 40.93
N SER A 264 -29.04 8.23 39.74
CA SER A 264 -29.50 8.84 38.47
C SER A 264 -30.78 8.19 37.93
N ALA A 265 -31.72 9.01 37.45
CA ALA A 265 -32.93 8.55 36.77
C ALA A 265 -32.62 7.83 35.43
N ASP A 266 -31.45 8.12 34.84
CA ASP A 266 -30.94 7.44 33.66
C ASP A 266 -29.92 6.37 34.07
N GLN A 267 -30.25 5.11 33.77
CA GLN A 267 -29.44 3.93 34.13
C GLN A 267 -28.39 3.57 33.07
N ARG A 268 -28.32 4.30 31.95
CA ARG A 268 -27.34 4.03 30.88
C ARG A 268 -25.92 4.25 31.40
N THR A 269 -25.02 3.33 31.09
CA THR A 269 -23.61 3.37 31.51
C THR A 269 -22.68 3.62 30.33
N VAL A 270 -23.05 3.18 29.12
CA VAL A 270 -22.25 3.41 27.91
C VAL A 270 -22.42 4.86 27.47
N ALA A 271 -21.31 5.60 27.49
CA ALA A 271 -21.28 7.02 27.12
C ALA A 271 -20.85 7.20 25.65
N VAL A 272 -19.92 6.38 25.18
CA VAL A 272 -19.32 6.48 23.85
C VAL A 272 -19.32 5.12 23.16
N LEU A 273 -19.74 5.10 21.90
CA LEU A 273 -19.62 3.98 20.97
C LEU A 273 -18.54 4.31 19.93
N GLN A 274 -17.60 3.38 19.73
CA GLN A 274 -16.48 3.56 18.82
C GLN A 274 -16.54 2.51 17.71
N LEU A 275 -16.44 2.97 16.47
CA LEU A 275 -16.38 2.10 15.29
C LEU A 275 -15.13 2.44 14.48
N CYS A 276 -14.38 1.44 14.04
CA CYS A 276 -13.26 1.61 13.13
C CYS A 276 -13.39 0.70 11.91
N VAL A 277 -13.25 1.27 10.72
CA VAL A 277 -13.09 0.53 9.46
C VAL A 277 -11.99 1.20 8.64
N ASP A 278 -11.06 0.40 8.12
CA ASP A 278 -9.84 0.87 7.45
C ASP A 278 -8.99 1.75 8.38
N GLN A 279 -8.85 3.04 8.07
CA GLN A 279 -8.20 4.07 8.89
C GLN A 279 -9.21 5.16 9.30
N GLN A 280 -10.49 4.81 9.42
CA GLN A 280 -11.57 5.74 9.72
C GLN A 280 -12.28 5.28 11.01
N CYS A 281 -12.16 6.10 12.04
CA CYS A 281 -12.88 5.94 13.31
C CYS A 281 -14.09 6.87 13.37
N LEU A 282 -15.17 6.37 13.96
CA LEU A 282 -16.29 7.15 14.45
C LEU A 282 -16.35 6.99 15.97
N ILE A 283 -16.19 8.11 16.69
CA ILE A 283 -16.43 8.24 18.12
C ILE A 283 -17.80 8.88 18.27
N PHE A 284 -18.82 8.07 18.55
CA PHE A 284 -20.19 8.52 18.71
C PHE A 284 -20.53 8.64 20.21
N GLN A 285 -20.72 9.86 20.71
CA GLN A 285 -21.12 10.14 22.10
C GLN A 285 -22.61 9.82 22.30
N VAL A 286 -22.93 8.52 22.31
CA VAL A 286 -24.30 7.97 22.26
C VAL A 286 -25.19 8.43 23.41
N VAL A 287 -24.62 8.73 24.59
CA VAL A 287 -25.41 9.24 25.74
C VAL A 287 -25.86 10.69 25.55
N LEU A 288 -25.13 11.46 24.75
CA LEU A 288 -25.45 12.85 24.41
C LEU A 288 -26.17 12.97 23.07
N ALA A 289 -26.46 11.85 22.42
CA ALA A 289 -26.96 11.88 21.06
C ALA A 289 -28.38 12.41 20.97
N ASP A 290 -28.62 13.29 19.99
CA ASP A 290 -29.96 13.81 19.70
C ASP A 290 -30.88 12.73 19.15
N ARG A 291 -30.32 11.78 18.39
CA ARG A 291 -30.97 10.56 17.92
C ARG A 291 -29.93 9.49 17.55
N ILE A 292 -30.31 8.22 17.60
CA ILE A 292 -29.53 7.14 17.01
C ILE A 292 -29.83 7.04 15.51
N PRO A 293 -28.84 7.14 14.60
CA PRO A 293 -29.08 7.02 13.17
C PRO A 293 -29.62 5.63 12.80
N PHE A 294 -30.68 5.55 11.99
CA PHE A 294 -31.20 4.26 11.50
C PHE A 294 -30.13 3.45 10.74
N PHE A 295 -29.22 4.12 10.04
CA PHE A 295 -28.15 3.47 9.29
C PHE A 295 -27.10 2.83 10.20
N LEU A 296 -26.96 3.30 11.45
CA LEU A 296 -26.11 2.67 12.46
C LEU A 296 -26.72 1.34 12.90
N VAL A 297 -28.04 1.31 13.13
CA VAL A 297 -28.79 0.09 13.42
C VAL A 297 -28.64 -0.93 12.29
N SER A 298 -28.73 -0.46 11.04
CA SER A 298 -28.57 -1.29 9.84
C SER A 298 -27.16 -1.90 9.74
N LEU A 299 -26.12 -1.11 10.03
CA LEU A 299 -24.73 -1.59 10.07
C LEU A 299 -24.56 -2.66 11.16
N LEU A 300 -24.91 -2.36 12.42
CA LEU A 300 -24.70 -3.28 13.55
C LEU A 300 -25.48 -4.60 13.40
N ASN A 301 -26.63 -4.58 12.72
CA ASN A 301 -27.44 -5.77 12.43
C ASN A 301 -27.05 -6.48 11.12
N CYS A 302 -26.03 -6.00 10.41
CA CYS A 302 -25.59 -6.57 9.14
C CYS A 302 -25.03 -7.99 9.32
N ARG A 303 -25.56 -8.94 8.53
CA ARG A 303 -25.18 -10.37 8.59
C ARG A 303 -23.81 -10.68 7.99
N THR A 304 -23.27 -9.78 7.17
CA THR A 304 -22.00 -9.99 6.48
C THR A 304 -20.85 -9.27 7.17
N CYS A 305 -21.15 -8.34 8.09
CA CYS A 305 -20.15 -7.68 8.93
C CYS A 305 -19.70 -8.60 10.07
N ARG A 306 -18.47 -8.40 10.55
CA ARG A 306 -17.94 -8.98 11.79
C ARG A 306 -17.48 -7.83 12.68
N PHE A 307 -18.05 -7.74 13.88
CA PHE A 307 -17.74 -6.68 14.85
C PHE A 307 -16.75 -7.24 15.86
N VAL A 308 -15.48 -6.89 15.71
CA VAL A 308 -14.40 -7.39 16.56
C VAL A 308 -14.18 -6.48 17.75
N SER A 309 -14.21 -7.05 18.95
CA SER A 309 -14.12 -6.31 20.21
C SER A 309 -13.44 -7.17 21.28
N MET A 310 -12.88 -6.50 22.29
CA MET A 310 -12.62 -7.15 23.58
C MET A 310 -13.96 -7.36 24.30
N ASP A 311 -14.13 -8.49 24.99
CA ASP A 311 -15.36 -8.86 25.70
C ASP A 311 -16.63 -8.65 24.86
N ALA A 312 -16.61 -9.13 23.62
CA ALA A 312 -17.58 -8.75 22.60
C ALA A 312 -19.04 -9.06 23.01
N ALA A 313 -19.26 -10.12 23.77
CA ALA A 313 -20.56 -10.47 24.33
C ALA A 313 -21.07 -9.42 25.35
N ALA A 314 -20.18 -8.93 26.22
CA ALA A 314 -20.53 -7.91 27.20
C ALA A 314 -20.86 -6.58 26.52
N VAL A 315 -20.06 -6.18 25.52
CA VAL A 315 -20.30 -4.97 24.73
C VAL A 315 -21.64 -5.04 24.00
N ALA A 316 -21.91 -6.14 23.29
CA ALA A 316 -23.17 -6.35 22.56
C ALA A 316 -24.39 -6.36 23.50
N ASN A 317 -24.28 -6.96 24.68
CA ASN A 317 -25.35 -6.97 25.68
C ASN A 317 -25.66 -5.56 26.20
N ARG A 318 -24.64 -4.75 26.51
CA ARG A 318 -24.84 -3.37 26.97
C ARG A 318 -25.50 -2.50 25.91
N LEU A 319 -25.00 -2.52 24.68
CA LEU A 319 -25.55 -1.74 23.57
C LEU A 319 -27.02 -2.08 23.29
N ARG A 320 -27.36 -3.37 23.35
CA ARG A 320 -28.74 -3.84 23.20
C ARG A 320 -29.64 -3.40 24.34
N ASN A 321 -29.21 -3.56 25.60
CA ASN A 321 -30.06 -3.28 26.76
C ASN A 321 -30.25 -1.77 27.00
N GLU A 322 -29.23 -0.96 26.74
CA GLU A 322 -29.24 0.47 27.05
C GLU A 322 -29.78 1.33 25.90
N TYR A 323 -29.55 0.90 24.65
CA TYR A 323 -29.83 1.68 23.44
C TYR A 323 -30.61 0.92 22.36
N GLY A 324 -30.98 -0.34 22.57
CA GLY A 324 -31.66 -1.16 21.56
C GLY A 324 -30.79 -1.53 20.36
N LEU A 325 -29.47 -1.33 20.46
CA LEU A 325 -28.52 -1.58 19.36
C LEU A 325 -28.07 -3.04 19.35
N ALA A 326 -28.66 -3.84 18.46
CA ALA A 326 -28.30 -5.24 18.29
C ALA A 326 -27.04 -5.39 17.41
N VAL A 327 -25.92 -5.81 18.02
CA VAL A 327 -24.70 -6.19 17.31
C VAL A 327 -24.78 -7.68 16.94
N ARG A 328 -25.07 -7.97 15.66
CA ARG A 328 -25.45 -9.34 15.25
C ARG A 328 -24.29 -10.33 15.25
N ASN A 329 -23.16 -9.91 14.70
CA ASN A 329 -21.99 -10.77 14.48
C ASN A 329 -20.79 -10.25 15.30
N ALA A 330 -20.98 -10.19 16.62
CA ALA A 330 -19.92 -9.84 17.55
C ALA A 330 -18.89 -10.97 17.64
N VAL A 331 -17.60 -10.63 17.57
CA VAL A 331 -16.47 -11.56 17.59
C VAL A 331 -15.52 -11.14 18.70
N ASP A 332 -15.33 -12.04 19.67
CA ASP A 332 -14.44 -11.79 20.79
C ASP A 332 -12.97 -12.02 20.40
N LEU A 333 -12.14 -11.00 20.57
CA LEU A 333 -10.74 -11.04 20.18
C LEU A 333 -9.87 -11.90 21.10
N GLY A 334 -10.18 -11.98 22.40
CA GLY A 334 -9.42 -12.78 23.34
C GLY A 334 -9.63 -14.28 23.08
N GLU A 335 -10.88 -14.69 22.92
CA GLU A 335 -11.22 -16.06 22.54
C GLU A 335 -10.66 -16.41 21.16
N LEU A 336 -10.85 -15.52 20.17
CA LEU A 336 -10.34 -15.76 18.83
C LEU A 336 -8.81 -15.84 18.82
N ALA A 337 -8.08 -15.01 19.55
CA ALA A 337 -6.63 -15.08 19.63
C ALA A 337 -6.17 -16.38 20.31
N ALA A 338 -6.80 -16.76 21.42
CA ALA A 338 -6.45 -17.96 22.15
C ALA A 338 -6.65 -19.24 21.31
N GLU A 339 -7.77 -19.32 20.60
CA GLU A 339 -8.06 -20.42 19.69
C GLU A 339 -7.09 -20.46 18.50
N ARG A 340 -6.82 -19.31 17.87
CA ARG A 340 -5.99 -19.24 16.66
C ARG A 340 -4.51 -19.39 16.92
N MET A 341 -4.03 -19.01 18.10
CA MET A 341 -2.61 -19.07 18.49
C MET A 341 -2.28 -20.25 19.41
N GLY A 342 -3.28 -21.04 19.85
CA GLY A 342 -3.07 -22.14 20.79
C GLY A 342 -2.60 -21.68 22.17
N ARG A 343 -2.93 -20.45 22.55
CA ARG A 343 -2.45 -19.78 23.78
C ARG A 343 -3.61 -19.35 24.66
N ALA A 344 -3.97 -20.19 25.62
CA ALA A 344 -5.11 -19.95 26.50
C ALA A 344 -4.98 -18.69 27.36
N ASP A 345 -3.75 -18.23 27.62
CA ASP A 345 -3.47 -16.98 28.34
C ASP A 345 -3.99 -15.73 27.62
N LEU A 346 -4.11 -15.77 26.28
CA LEU A 346 -4.59 -14.64 25.48
C LEU A 346 -6.08 -14.33 25.67
N ARG A 347 -6.87 -15.25 26.24
CA ARG A 347 -8.28 -14.99 26.58
C ARG A 347 -8.44 -13.82 27.56
N ARG A 348 -7.43 -13.59 28.40
CA ARG A 348 -7.44 -12.54 29.44
C ARG A 348 -6.56 -11.35 29.06
N ALA A 349 -5.97 -11.36 27.87
CA ALA A 349 -5.15 -10.27 27.37
C ALA A 349 -6.03 -9.07 27.03
N ASN A 350 -5.49 -7.86 27.19
CA ASN A 350 -6.14 -6.65 26.69
C ASN A 350 -5.78 -6.41 25.22
N VAL A 351 -6.45 -5.44 24.59
CA VAL A 351 -6.24 -5.11 23.17
C VAL A 351 -4.80 -4.70 22.84
N LEU A 352 -4.06 -4.08 23.77
CA LEU A 352 -2.66 -3.69 23.56
C LEU A 352 -1.74 -4.91 23.51
N VAL A 353 -1.94 -5.88 24.41
CA VAL A 353 -1.21 -7.15 24.41
C VAL A 353 -1.52 -7.92 23.14
N LEU A 354 -2.80 -8.03 22.75
CA LEU A 354 -3.16 -8.70 21.51
C LEU A 354 -2.61 -7.97 20.27
N ALA A 355 -2.61 -6.63 20.25
CA ALA A 355 -2.03 -5.87 19.15
C ALA A 355 -0.53 -6.11 19.01
N ARG A 356 0.20 -6.22 20.11
CA ARG A 356 1.61 -6.58 20.09
C ARG A 356 1.84 -8.00 19.59
N GLU A 357 1.15 -8.97 20.19
CA GLU A 357 1.36 -10.40 19.90
C GLU A 357 0.86 -10.82 18.50
N VAL A 358 -0.24 -10.22 18.03
CA VAL A 358 -0.89 -10.58 16.76
C VAL A 358 -0.46 -9.66 15.63
N ALA A 359 -0.34 -8.36 15.90
CA ALA A 359 -0.12 -7.34 14.87
C ALA A 359 1.29 -6.72 14.87
N GLY A 360 2.11 -6.99 15.89
CA GLY A 360 3.41 -6.33 16.08
C GLY A 360 3.29 -4.84 16.36
N ILE A 361 2.12 -4.36 16.80
CA ILE A 361 1.85 -2.95 17.05
C ILE A 361 2.03 -2.68 18.55
N GLU A 362 3.07 -1.92 18.89
CA GLU A 362 3.28 -1.43 20.26
C GLU A 362 2.69 -0.02 20.41
N ALA A 363 1.52 0.07 21.02
CA ALA A 363 0.84 1.33 21.31
C ALA A 363 0.82 1.63 22.81
N ASN A 364 1.00 2.90 23.16
CA ASN A 364 0.82 3.39 24.52
C ASN A 364 -0.30 4.43 24.53
N THR A 365 -1.48 4.04 25.00
CA THR A 365 -2.68 4.89 25.02
C THR A 365 -2.95 5.53 26.38
N GLY A 366 -2.11 5.27 27.39
CA GLY A 366 -2.34 5.67 28.78
C GLY A 366 -3.59 5.04 29.41
N ALA A 367 -3.66 5.01 30.74
CA ALA A 367 -4.89 4.71 31.45
C ALA A 367 -5.69 6.00 31.62
N VAL A 368 -6.89 6.06 31.04
CA VAL A 368 -7.76 7.24 31.10
C VAL A 368 -8.96 6.93 31.99
N THR A 369 -8.82 7.16 33.29
CA THR A 369 -9.93 7.07 34.25
C THR A 369 -10.64 8.42 34.33
N SER A 370 -11.47 8.75 33.36
CA SER A 370 -12.14 10.06 33.27
C SER A 370 -13.62 9.94 32.90
N ARG A 371 -14.36 11.06 33.02
CA ARG A 371 -15.79 11.13 32.66
C ARG A 371 -15.96 11.16 31.13
N TRP A 372 -16.61 10.15 30.58
CA TRP A 372 -16.88 10.02 29.15
C TRP A 372 -18.24 10.58 28.72
N ASP A 373 -19.07 11.02 29.67
CA ASP A 373 -20.41 11.60 29.46
C ASP A 373 -20.41 13.13 29.31
N GLN A 374 -19.23 13.75 29.29
CA GLN A 374 -19.11 15.18 29.06
C GLN A 374 -19.17 15.52 27.56
N PRO A 375 -19.67 16.72 27.20
CA PRO A 375 -19.75 17.16 25.80
C PRO A 375 -18.39 17.18 25.10
N ASP A 376 -17.36 17.66 25.78
CA ASP A 376 -16.03 17.83 25.20
C ASP A 376 -15.08 16.73 25.68
N LEU A 377 -14.71 15.82 24.76
CA LEU A 377 -13.71 14.80 25.04
C LEU A 377 -12.30 15.40 24.99
N SER A 378 -11.46 15.09 25.98
CA SER A 378 -10.05 15.48 25.97
C SER A 378 -9.28 14.73 24.89
N MET A 379 -8.15 15.30 24.42
CA MET A 379 -7.33 14.63 23.39
C MET A 379 -6.88 13.22 23.81
N ASN A 380 -6.59 13.00 25.09
CA ASN A 380 -6.22 11.68 25.61
C ASN A 380 -7.38 10.67 25.50
N GLN A 381 -8.60 11.10 25.80
CA GLN A 381 -9.80 10.28 25.59
C GLN A 381 -9.98 9.94 24.11
N ILE A 382 -9.75 10.91 23.23
CA ILE A 382 -9.87 10.72 21.80
C ILE A 382 -8.82 9.73 21.26
N VAL A 383 -7.56 9.89 21.67
CA VAL A 383 -6.47 8.97 21.31
C VAL A 383 -6.80 7.56 21.78
N LYS A 384 -7.23 7.41 23.02
CA LYS A 384 -7.62 6.11 23.59
C LYS A 384 -8.74 5.46 22.80
N ALA A 385 -9.85 6.17 22.60
CA ALA A 385 -11.03 5.68 21.90
C ALA A 385 -10.74 5.31 20.44
N SER A 386 -9.91 6.11 19.76
CA SER A 386 -9.49 5.84 18.38
C SER A 386 -8.60 4.60 18.31
N ALA A 387 -7.64 4.49 19.24
CA ALA A 387 -6.71 3.38 19.30
C ALA A 387 -7.40 2.06 19.66
N ASP A 388 -8.33 2.04 20.62
CA ASP A 388 -9.03 0.81 20.99
C ASP A 388 -9.78 0.20 19.82
N ALA A 389 -10.60 1.00 19.13
CA ALA A 389 -11.35 0.53 17.98
C ALA A 389 -10.42 0.13 16.82
N PHE A 390 -9.37 0.91 16.54
CA PHE A 390 -8.40 0.59 15.48
C PHE A 390 -7.59 -0.67 15.78
N LEU A 391 -7.06 -0.82 16.99
CA LEU A 391 -6.29 -2.00 17.38
C LEU A 391 -7.19 -3.23 17.39
N ALA A 392 -8.44 -3.12 17.85
CA ALA A 392 -9.41 -4.19 17.75
C ALA A 392 -9.68 -4.61 16.29
N LEU A 393 -9.86 -3.63 15.39
CA LEU A 393 -9.97 -3.88 13.94
C LEU A 393 -8.74 -4.62 13.42
N GLU A 394 -7.54 -4.17 13.77
CA GLU A 394 -6.29 -4.59 13.13
C GLU A 394 -5.82 -5.95 13.66
N VAL A 395 -6.08 -6.25 14.94
CA VAL A 395 -6.00 -7.60 15.52
C VAL A 395 -7.05 -8.49 14.88
N GLY A 396 -8.31 -8.07 14.88
CA GLY A 396 -9.42 -8.86 14.36
C GLY A 396 -9.27 -9.18 12.88
N ARG A 397 -8.84 -8.24 12.06
CA ARG A 397 -8.55 -8.44 10.65
C ARG A 397 -7.43 -9.45 10.45
N ARG A 398 -6.34 -9.40 11.25
CA ARG A 398 -5.26 -10.42 11.17
C ARG A 398 -5.73 -11.80 11.60
N LEU A 399 -6.50 -11.88 12.68
CA LEU A 399 -7.05 -13.16 13.15
C LEU A 399 -8.10 -13.71 12.18
N LEU A 400 -8.91 -12.86 11.54
CA LEU A 400 -9.98 -13.26 10.61
C LEU A 400 -9.53 -13.44 9.15
N HIS A 401 -8.51 -12.74 8.66
CA HIS A 401 -8.03 -12.76 7.25
C HIS A 401 -6.68 -13.48 7.02
N LEU A 402 -6.35 -14.48 7.82
CA LEU A 402 -5.13 -15.29 7.73
C LEU A 402 -3.80 -14.56 7.95
N TYR A 403 -3.27 -14.83 9.14
CA TYR A 403 -1.86 -14.99 9.40
C TYR A 403 -1.35 -16.31 8.79
N MET A 404 -0.34 -16.24 7.92
CA MET A 404 0.64 -17.31 7.72
C MET A 404 2.02 -16.70 7.99
N ALA A 405 2.61 -16.97 9.15
CA ALA A 405 4.03 -16.72 9.33
C ALA A 405 4.82 -17.88 8.73
N PHE A 406 5.52 -17.61 7.63
CA PHE A 406 6.54 -18.48 7.09
C PHE A 406 7.84 -18.19 7.85
N SER A 407 8.42 -19.19 8.52
CA SER A 407 9.72 -19.04 9.16
C SER A 407 10.83 -19.67 8.31
N LYS A 408 12.00 -19.04 8.27
CA LYS A 408 13.22 -19.65 7.73
C LYS A 408 13.62 -20.81 8.62
N TYR A 409 13.90 -21.97 8.01
CA TYR A 409 14.42 -23.11 8.74
C TYR A 409 15.90 -22.89 9.09
N GLY A 410 16.20 -22.64 10.36
CA GLY A 410 17.57 -22.52 10.89
C GLY A 410 17.66 -23.09 12.30
N ASN A 411 18.72 -23.85 12.60
CA ASN A 411 18.92 -24.48 13.91
C ASN A 411 18.91 -23.44 15.05
N ASN A 412 17.98 -23.62 15.98
CA ASN A 412 18.00 -23.12 17.36
C ASN A 412 18.16 -21.61 17.64
N GLN A 413 17.75 -20.71 16.75
CA GLN A 413 17.43 -19.34 17.13
C GLN A 413 16.27 -18.83 16.26
N LEU A 414 15.14 -18.51 16.90
CA LEU A 414 14.07 -17.71 16.30
C LEU A 414 14.61 -16.29 16.06
N SER A 415 15.40 -16.11 15.01
CA SER A 415 15.69 -14.78 14.48
C SER A 415 14.43 -14.29 13.79
N GLY A 416 13.75 -13.33 14.43
CA GLY A 416 12.60 -12.66 13.87
C GLY A 416 13.02 -11.83 12.67
N GLU A 417 12.77 -12.30 11.45
CA GLU A 417 12.85 -11.48 10.25
C GLU A 417 12.09 -12.14 9.08
N LEU A 418 11.09 -11.40 8.57
CA LEU A 418 10.26 -11.60 7.38
C LEU A 418 9.13 -12.67 7.45
N SER A 419 7.94 -12.22 7.85
CA SER A 419 6.67 -12.92 7.58
C SER A 419 6.07 -12.48 6.24
N HIS A 420 5.78 -13.43 5.34
CA HIS A 420 5.06 -13.14 4.09
C HIS A 420 3.54 -13.20 4.33
N PHE A 421 2.84 -12.08 4.16
CA PHE A 421 1.38 -12.02 4.25
C PHE A 421 0.75 -12.45 2.94
N VAL A 422 -0.22 -13.37 2.97
CA VAL A 422 -0.95 -13.82 1.77
C VAL A 422 -2.42 -13.43 1.90
N HIS A 423 -2.92 -12.64 0.96
CA HIS A 423 -4.32 -12.24 0.90
C HIS A 423 -5.14 -13.31 0.18
N ALA A 424 -6.22 -13.79 0.82
CA ALA A 424 -7.10 -14.81 0.27
C ALA A 424 -8.46 -14.23 -0.13
N THR A 425 -8.84 -14.38 -1.40
CA THR A 425 -10.21 -14.19 -1.88
C THR A 425 -10.90 -15.55 -1.94
N VAL A 426 -11.81 -15.82 -1.01
CA VAL A 426 -12.61 -17.06 -0.98
C VAL A 426 -13.97 -16.76 -1.57
N THR A 427 -14.36 -17.43 -2.65
CA THR A 427 -15.60 -17.12 -3.33
C THR A 427 -16.17 -18.31 -4.12
N SER A 428 -17.49 -18.36 -4.22
CA SER A 428 -18.21 -19.14 -5.24
C SER A 428 -18.81 -18.24 -6.33
N SER A 429 -18.70 -16.92 -6.22
CA SER A 429 -19.21 -15.98 -7.23
C SER A 429 -18.24 -15.80 -8.38
N GLY A 430 -18.73 -15.98 -9.60
CA GLY A 430 -18.01 -15.70 -10.84
C GLY A 430 -17.62 -14.24 -10.96
N ASP A 431 -18.42 -13.29 -10.45
CA ASP A 431 -18.09 -11.86 -10.47
C ASP A 431 -16.84 -11.54 -9.63
N GLU A 432 -16.73 -12.13 -8.43
CA GLU A 432 -15.56 -11.95 -7.57
C GLU A 432 -14.32 -12.63 -8.17
N ALA A 433 -14.47 -13.81 -8.77
CA ALA A 433 -13.40 -14.45 -9.52
C ALA A 433 -12.96 -13.61 -10.74
N PHE A 434 -13.90 -12.98 -11.45
CA PHE A 434 -13.62 -12.06 -12.55
C PHE A 434 -12.85 -10.83 -12.06
N LYS A 435 -13.28 -10.21 -10.96
CA LYS A 435 -12.58 -9.07 -10.35
C LYS A 435 -11.16 -9.42 -9.94
N TRP A 436 -10.95 -10.60 -9.36
CA TRP A 436 -9.63 -11.09 -8.99
C TRP A 436 -8.71 -11.18 -10.22
N VAL A 437 -9.18 -11.81 -11.30
CA VAL A 437 -8.38 -11.93 -12.54
C VAL A 437 -8.16 -10.57 -13.20
N ARG A 438 -9.14 -9.66 -13.19
CA ARG A 438 -8.98 -8.30 -13.71
C ARG A 438 -7.93 -7.52 -12.92
N ASN A 439 -7.94 -7.65 -11.59
CA ASN A 439 -6.94 -7.02 -10.72
C ASN A 439 -5.53 -7.58 -11.01
N LEU A 440 -5.41 -8.89 -11.25
CA LEU A 440 -4.16 -9.50 -11.68
C LEU A 440 -3.63 -8.85 -12.98
N HIS A 441 -4.47 -8.65 -13.99
CA HIS A 441 -4.08 -7.97 -15.24
C HIS A 441 -3.65 -6.51 -15.02
N SER A 442 -4.30 -5.78 -14.09
CA SER A 442 -3.88 -4.41 -13.78
C SER A 442 -2.52 -4.33 -13.08
N ARG A 443 -2.18 -5.34 -12.25
CA ARG A 443 -0.89 -5.40 -11.56
C ARG A 443 0.24 -5.91 -12.46
N HIS A 444 -0.08 -6.72 -13.46
CA HIS A 444 0.87 -7.33 -14.38
C HIS A 444 0.50 -7.01 -15.84
N PRO A 445 0.82 -5.81 -16.34
CA PRO A 445 0.52 -5.42 -17.72
C PRO A 445 1.22 -6.37 -18.71
N GLY A 446 0.44 -6.99 -19.58
CA GLY A 446 0.96 -7.90 -20.62
C GLY A 446 1.13 -9.37 -20.21
N ILE A 447 0.65 -9.78 -19.02
CA ILE A 447 0.61 -11.17 -18.47
C ILE A 447 1.39 -12.19 -19.33
N SER A 448 2.70 -12.23 -19.14
CA SER A 448 3.61 -13.16 -19.80
C SER A 448 4.72 -13.54 -18.82
N GLY A 449 5.12 -14.80 -18.80
CA GLY A 449 6.16 -15.33 -17.90
C GLY A 449 5.76 -15.43 -16.43
N ILE A 450 4.52 -15.11 -16.06
CA ILE A 450 4.05 -15.18 -14.67
C ILE A 450 3.98 -16.64 -14.22
N VAL A 451 4.52 -16.92 -13.03
CA VAL A 451 4.38 -18.21 -12.36
C VAL A 451 3.16 -18.18 -11.46
N ILE A 452 2.17 -19.02 -11.77
CA ILE A 452 0.88 -19.11 -11.08
C ILE A 452 0.83 -20.46 -10.38
N GLY A 453 0.81 -20.45 -9.06
CA GLY A 453 0.61 -21.66 -8.28
C GLY A 453 -0.83 -22.14 -8.39
N LEU A 454 -1.01 -23.42 -8.70
CA LEU A 454 -2.32 -24.03 -8.90
C LEU A 454 -2.46 -25.27 -8.04
N ALA A 455 -3.56 -25.37 -7.32
CA ALA A 455 -3.96 -26.58 -6.61
C ALA A 455 -5.46 -26.84 -6.83
N ILE A 456 -5.89 -28.06 -6.49
CA ILE A 456 -7.31 -28.45 -6.46
C ILE A 456 -7.60 -29.22 -5.18
N GLU A 457 -8.80 -29.04 -4.63
CA GLU A 457 -9.31 -29.83 -3.50
C GLU A 457 -10.63 -30.50 -3.86
N GLN A 458 -10.85 -31.69 -3.28
CA GLN A 458 -11.89 -32.63 -3.73
C GLN A 458 -12.88 -33.02 -2.63
N ARG A 459 -14.02 -33.57 -3.04
CA ARG A 459 -14.98 -34.18 -2.12
C ARG A 459 -14.41 -35.46 -1.48
N PRO A 460 -14.74 -35.76 -0.21
CA PRO A 460 -14.19 -36.90 0.52
C PRO A 460 -14.76 -38.29 0.13
N SER A 461 -15.91 -38.36 -0.56
CA SER A 461 -16.53 -39.63 -0.95
C SER A 461 -15.81 -40.31 -2.11
N ALA A 462 -15.51 -41.61 -1.97
CA ALA A 462 -14.82 -42.42 -2.98
C ALA A 462 -15.57 -42.47 -4.33
N ASP A 463 -16.90 -42.40 -4.31
CA ASP A 463 -17.75 -42.48 -5.52
C ASP A 463 -17.98 -41.13 -6.20
N GLN A 464 -17.58 -40.02 -5.57
CA GLN A 464 -17.79 -38.65 -6.07
C GLN A 464 -16.58 -37.74 -5.78
N ARG A 465 -15.35 -38.18 -6.06
CA ARG A 465 -14.14 -37.33 -5.95
C ARG A 465 -14.10 -36.19 -6.99
N LYS A 466 -15.18 -35.44 -7.17
CA LYS A 466 -15.19 -34.26 -8.04
C LYS A 466 -14.39 -33.12 -7.40
N ILE A 467 -13.76 -32.30 -8.24
CA ILE A 467 -13.09 -31.06 -7.83
C ILE A 467 -14.13 -30.14 -7.21
N ALA A 468 -13.93 -29.79 -5.95
CA ALA A 468 -14.77 -28.88 -5.18
C ALA A 468 -14.24 -27.45 -5.20
N VAL A 469 -12.92 -27.29 -5.14
CA VAL A 469 -12.23 -26.01 -5.03
C VAL A 469 -11.05 -25.97 -5.99
N LEU A 470 -10.89 -24.85 -6.70
CA LEU A 470 -9.71 -24.49 -7.50
C LEU A 470 -8.97 -23.37 -6.76
N GLN A 471 -7.69 -23.56 -6.49
CA GLN A 471 -6.83 -22.54 -5.91
C GLN A 471 -5.86 -21.98 -6.94
N LEU A 472 -5.72 -20.65 -6.98
CA LEU A 472 -4.70 -19.96 -7.77
C LEU A 472 -3.94 -18.98 -6.89
N SER A 473 -2.62 -18.92 -7.01
CA SER A 473 -1.78 -17.97 -6.30
C SER A 473 -0.80 -17.28 -7.22
N VAL A 474 -0.74 -15.95 -7.11
CA VAL A 474 0.28 -15.11 -7.74
C VAL A 474 0.73 -14.06 -6.74
N ASP A 475 2.04 -13.91 -6.58
CA ASP A 475 2.65 -13.07 -5.55
C ASP A 475 2.08 -13.44 -4.16
N HIS A 476 1.48 -12.48 -3.48
CA HIS A 476 0.85 -12.62 -2.18
C HIS A 476 -0.69 -12.65 -2.26
N GLN A 477 -1.25 -13.07 -3.39
CA GLN A 477 -2.69 -13.07 -3.64
C GLN A 477 -3.15 -14.47 -4.03
N CYS A 478 -4.07 -15.04 -3.24
CA CYS A 478 -4.68 -16.33 -3.48
C CYS A 478 -6.16 -16.17 -3.80
N LEU A 479 -6.61 -16.81 -4.88
CA LEU A 479 -8.01 -17.05 -5.16
C LEU A 479 -8.34 -18.48 -4.75
N ILE A 480 -9.31 -18.64 -3.85
CA ILE A 480 -9.92 -19.92 -3.49
C ILE A 480 -11.32 -19.93 -4.10
N PHE A 481 -11.45 -20.54 -5.28
CA PHE A 481 -12.69 -20.57 -6.03
C PHE A 481 -13.43 -21.88 -5.78
N GLN A 482 -14.57 -21.83 -5.10
CA GLN A 482 -15.43 -22.99 -4.82
C GLN A 482 -16.20 -23.42 -6.08
N ILE A 483 -15.47 -23.91 -7.07
CA ILE A 483 -15.93 -24.16 -8.45
C ILE A 483 -17.13 -25.12 -8.53
N ALA A 484 -17.24 -26.10 -7.63
CA ALA A 484 -18.39 -27.01 -7.62
C ALA A 484 -19.71 -26.34 -7.22
N ARG A 485 -19.64 -25.14 -6.62
CA ARG A 485 -20.80 -24.34 -6.19
C ARG A 485 -20.90 -23.04 -6.98
N ALA A 486 -20.03 -22.83 -7.95
CA ALA A 486 -19.98 -21.56 -8.63
C ALA A 486 -21.23 -21.33 -9.46
N ASP A 487 -21.73 -20.09 -9.44
CA ASP A 487 -22.82 -19.63 -10.29
C ASP A 487 -22.42 -19.68 -11.77
N TRP A 488 -21.19 -19.29 -12.09
CA TRP A 488 -20.55 -19.46 -13.40
C TRP A 488 -19.02 -19.31 -13.30
N THR A 489 -18.30 -19.87 -14.26
CA THR A 489 -16.83 -19.72 -14.36
C THR A 489 -16.47 -18.62 -15.36
N PRO A 490 -15.75 -17.56 -14.96
CA PRO A 490 -15.46 -16.45 -15.86
C PRO A 490 -14.67 -16.82 -17.11
N SER A 491 -15.09 -16.29 -18.26
CA SER A 491 -14.36 -16.43 -19.53
C SER A 491 -12.96 -15.83 -19.43
N LEU A 492 -12.78 -14.77 -18.65
CA LEU A 492 -11.46 -14.18 -18.36
C LEU A 492 -10.57 -15.14 -17.55
N LEU A 493 -11.13 -15.87 -16.58
CA LEU A 493 -10.41 -16.91 -15.83
C LEU A 493 -10.04 -18.09 -16.74
N ARG A 494 -10.96 -18.53 -17.60
CA ARG A 494 -10.70 -19.58 -18.60
C ARG A 494 -9.57 -19.18 -19.57
N ARG A 495 -9.57 -17.93 -20.05
CA ARG A 495 -8.50 -17.39 -20.90
C ARG A 495 -7.15 -17.30 -20.20
N LEU A 496 -7.13 -16.92 -18.92
CA LEU A 496 -5.91 -16.94 -18.11
C LEU A 496 -5.32 -18.35 -18.07
N LEU A 497 -6.13 -19.34 -17.69
CA LEU A 497 -5.71 -20.74 -17.58
C LEU A 497 -5.27 -21.34 -18.94
N ASP A 498 -5.88 -20.93 -20.04
CA ASP A 498 -5.50 -21.33 -21.39
C ASP A 498 -4.27 -20.57 -21.95
N SER A 499 -3.64 -19.69 -21.16
CA SER A 499 -2.49 -18.92 -21.63
C SER A 499 -1.26 -19.81 -21.92
N HIS A 500 -0.60 -19.57 -23.05
CA HIS A 500 0.68 -20.17 -23.40
C HIS A 500 1.87 -19.46 -22.72
N THR A 501 1.66 -18.24 -22.22
CA THR A 501 2.73 -17.38 -21.71
C THR A 501 2.88 -17.46 -20.20
N CYS A 502 1.83 -17.86 -19.47
CA CYS A 502 1.89 -18.09 -18.02
C CYS A 502 2.35 -19.50 -17.72
N HIS A 503 3.12 -19.69 -16.65
CA HIS A 503 3.49 -21.01 -16.15
C HIS A 503 2.57 -21.39 -14.99
N PHE A 504 1.79 -22.46 -15.14
CA PHE A 504 0.94 -22.99 -14.08
C PHE A 504 1.67 -24.10 -13.35
N VAL A 505 2.09 -23.85 -12.12
CA VAL A 505 2.93 -24.77 -11.35
C VAL A 505 2.09 -25.52 -10.32
N SER A 506 2.24 -26.85 -10.29
CA SER A 506 1.53 -27.72 -9.37
C SER A 506 2.34 -28.98 -9.08
N VAL A 507 1.94 -29.71 -8.04
CA VAL A 507 2.38 -31.10 -7.83
C VAL A 507 1.40 -32.01 -8.55
N ASP A 508 1.88 -33.03 -9.25
CA ASP A 508 1.09 -33.90 -10.13
C ASP A 508 0.34 -33.11 -11.22
N ALA A 509 1.07 -32.20 -11.88
CA ALA A 509 0.50 -31.18 -12.76
C ALA A 509 -0.35 -31.77 -13.91
N ALA A 510 0.06 -32.90 -14.48
CA ALA A 510 -0.68 -33.60 -15.51
C ALA A 510 -2.05 -34.09 -15.01
N ALA A 511 -2.08 -34.73 -13.83
CA ALA A 511 -3.31 -35.24 -13.24
C ALA A 511 -4.28 -34.10 -12.89
N VAL A 512 -3.77 -32.98 -12.39
CA VAL A 512 -4.60 -31.80 -12.09
C VAL A 512 -5.23 -31.22 -13.35
N ALA A 513 -4.47 -31.09 -14.44
CA ALA A 513 -4.98 -30.56 -15.71
C ALA A 513 -6.01 -31.48 -16.37
N ASP A 514 -5.76 -32.79 -16.40
CA ASP A 514 -6.69 -33.76 -16.97
C ASP A 514 -8.03 -33.73 -16.23
N ARG A 515 -8.00 -33.61 -14.90
CA ARG A 515 -9.21 -33.51 -14.09
C ARG A 515 -9.97 -32.22 -14.31
N LEU A 516 -9.30 -31.06 -14.34
CA LEU A 516 -9.95 -29.78 -14.63
C LEU A 516 -10.62 -29.78 -16.02
N ARG A 517 -9.98 -30.41 -17.00
CA ARG A 517 -10.53 -30.55 -18.35
C ARG A 517 -11.74 -31.47 -18.38
N ASN A 518 -11.65 -32.65 -17.78
CA ASN A 518 -12.69 -33.67 -17.83
C ASN A 518 -13.91 -33.33 -16.96
N GLU A 519 -13.70 -32.72 -15.80
CA GLU A 519 -14.77 -32.46 -14.84
C GLU A 519 -15.44 -31.08 -15.02
N HIS A 520 -14.68 -30.07 -15.49
CA HIS A 520 -15.15 -28.68 -15.55
C HIS A 520 -14.96 -28.01 -16.94
N GLY A 521 -14.42 -28.75 -17.93
CA GLY A 521 -14.15 -28.23 -19.26
C GLY A 521 -13.13 -27.08 -19.25
N ILE A 522 -12.22 -27.05 -18.27
CA ILE A 522 -11.21 -26.01 -18.12
C ILE A 522 -9.89 -26.55 -18.64
N VAL A 523 -9.34 -25.90 -19.66
CA VAL A 523 -8.01 -26.22 -20.19
C VAL A 523 -6.99 -25.36 -19.47
N VAL A 524 -5.95 -26.00 -18.91
CA VAL A 524 -4.76 -25.31 -18.39
C VAL A 524 -3.58 -25.68 -19.27
N ARG A 525 -3.08 -24.74 -20.07
CA ARG A 525 -2.25 -25.08 -21.23
C ARG A 525 -0.77 -25.31 -20.90
N ASN A 526 -0.16 -24.42 -20.12
CA ASN A 526 1.27 -24.44 -19.84
C ASN A 526 1.53 -24.87 -18.38
N MET A 527 1.18 -26.13 -18.09
CA MET A 527 1.39 -26.74 -16.79
C MET A 527 2.84 -27.19 -16.60
N VAL A 528 3.36 -26.99 -15.39
CA VAL A 528 4.72 -27.35 -15.00
C VAL A 528 4.64 -28.18 -13.72
N ASP A 529 5.17 -29.41 -13.79
CA ASP A 529 5.25 -30.29 -12.63
C ASP A 529 6.43 -29.91 -11.74
N LEU A 530 6.12 -29.55 -10.49
CA LEU A 530 7.11 -29.09 -9.53
C LEU A 530 8.01 -30.23 -9.01
N GLY A 531 7.50 -31.45 -8.89
CA GLY A 531 8.28 -32.59 -8.41
C GLY A 531 9.37 -32.97 -9.41
N GLU A 532 8.98 -33.12 -10.68
CA GLU A 532 9.93 -33.40 -11.77
C GLU A 532 10.94 -32.24 -11.93
N LEU A 533 10.44 -31.00 -11.99
CA LEU A 533 11.33 -29.85 -12.13
C LEU A 533 12.29 -29.71 -10.94
N ALA A 534 11.84 -29.96 -9.71
CA ALA A 534 12.71 -29.90 -8.54
C ALA A 534 13.80 -30.98 -8.62
N ALA A 535 13.45 -32.22 -8.93
CA ALA A 535 14.41 -33.32 -9.05
C ALA A 535 15.46 -33.06 -10.13
N GLU A 536 15.07 -32.49 -11.27
CA GLU A 536 15.99 -32.10 -12.34
C GLU A 536 16.95 -30.96 -11.93
N ARG A 537 16.46 -29.99 -11.14
CA ARG A 537 17.24 -28.80 -10.76
C ARG A 537 18.15 -29.01 -9.56
N THR A 538 17.76 -29.87 -8.62
CA THR A 538 18.55 -30.18 -7.42
C THR A 538 19.40 -31.43 -7.59
N GLY A 539 19.03 -32.34 -8.51
CA GLY A 539 19.64 -33.66 -8.65
C GLY A 539 19.12 -34.69 -7.65
N LEU A 540 18.11 -34.34 -6.82
CA LEU A 540 17.53 -35.22 -5.82
C LEU A 540 16.29 -35.93 -6.39
N ALA A 541 16.45 -37.19 -6.79
CA ALA A 541 15.39 -37.98 -7.42
C ALA A 541 14.13 -38.15 -6.54
N ASP A 542 14.30 -38.15 -5.21
CA ASP A 542 13.20 -38.34 -4.26
C ASP A 542 12.18 -37.17 -4.29
N LEU A 543 12.58 -36.00 -4.79
CA LEU A 543 11.68 -34.85 -4.91
C LEU A 543 10.56 -35.05 -5.94
N ARG A 544 10.69 -36.01 -6.87
CA ARG A 544 9.64 -36.31 -7.86
C ARG A 544 8.29 -36.65 -7.24
N ARG A 545 8.31 -37.28 -6.06
CA ARG A 545 7.10 -37.73 -5.34
C ARG A 545 6.82 -36.89 -4.09
N ALA A 546 7.54 -35.79 -3.93
CA ALA A 546 7.41 -34.92 -2.78
C ALA A 546 6.16 -34.04 -2.92
N ASN A 547 5.46 -33.84 -1.80
CA ASN A 547 4.39 -32.84 -1.75
C ASN A 547 4.97 -31.42 -1.71
N VAL A 548 4.11 -30.43 -1.93
CA VAL A 548 4.52 -29.01 -2.02
C VAL A 548 5.20 -28.49 -0.75
N LEU A 549 4.90 -29.03 0.44
CA LEU A 549 5.56 -28.63 1.69
C LEU A 549 7.02 -29.08 1.71
N VAL A 550 7.27 -30.33 1.31
CA VAL A 550 8.64 -30.87 1.20
C VAL A 550 9.41 -30.11 0.13
N LEU A 551 8.79 -29.86 -1.03
CA LEU A 551 9.40 -29.06 -2.09
C LEU A 551 9.74 -27.63 -1.62
N ALA A 552 8.83 -26.97 -0.89
CA ALA A 552 9.09 -25.63 -0.33
C ALA A 552 10.24 -25.62 0.66
N ARG A 553 10.33 -26.65 1.51
CA ARG A 553 11.44 -26.80 2.45
C ARG A 553 12.77 -26.95 1.71
N GLU A 554 12.84 -27.85 0.74
CA GLU A 554 14.10 -28.20 0.07
C GLU A 554 14.55 -27.14 -0.96
N VAL A 555 13.61 -26.49 -1.65
CA VAL A 555 13.91 -25.53 -2.72
C VAL A 555 13.99 -24.08 -2.21
N VAL A 556 13.13 -23.71 -1.27
CA VAL A 556 12.98 -22.32 -0.81
C VAL A 556 13.60 -22.13 0.59
N GLY A 557 13.74 -23.20 1.39
CA GLY A 557 14.22 -23.12 2.77
C GLY A 557 13.12 -22.69 3.76
N VAL A 558 11.85 -22.88 3.39
CA VAL A 558 10.68 -22.46 4.18
C VAL A 558 9.99 -23.69 4.77
N GLY A 559 9.83 -23.71 6.09
CA GLY A 559 9.04 -24.72 6.80
C GLY A 559 7.62 -24.21 7.06
N VAL A 560 6.61 -25.01 6.75
CA VAL A 560 5.21 -24.66 7.01
C VAL A 560 4.52 -25.79 7.76
N TYR A 561 3.96 -25.47 8.92
CA TYR A 561 3.06 -26.37 9.65
C TYR A 561 1.62 -26.06 9.25
N THR A 562 1.06 -26.86 8.35
CA THR A 562 -0.39 -26.91 8.14
C THR A 562 -0.93 -28.15 8.84
N GLY A 563 -1.89 -28.00 9.75
CA GLY A 563 -2.57 -29.15 10.36
C GLY A 563 -3.17 -30.08 9.30
N ALA A 564 -3.25 -31.38 9.60
CA ALA A 564 -3.89 -32.34 8.70
C ALA A 564 -5.39 -32.04 8.59
N VAL A 565 -5.90 -31.85 7.37
CA VAL A 565 -7.33 -31.59 7.16
C VAL A 565 -7.88 -32.58 6.13
N THR A 566 -8.36 -33.73 6.59
CA THR A 566 -9.25 -34.59 5.82
C THR A 566 -10.68 -34.06 6.01
N SER A 567 -11.16 -33.21 5.09
CA SER A 567 -12.46 -32.55 5.28
C SER A 567 -13.27 -32.39 3.99
N ARG A 568 -14.57 -32.12 4.18
CA ARG A 568 -15.57 -31.90 3.13
C ARG A 568 -15.37 -30.51 2.50
N TRP A 569 -14.76 -30.44 1.32
CA TRP A 569 -14.45 -29.17 0.63
C TRP A 569 -15.61 -28.59 -0.21
N ASP A 570 -16.71 -29.33 -0.39
CA ASP A 570 -17.91 -28.90 -1.11
C ASP A 570 -18.96 -28.19 -0.24
N GLN A 571 -18.64 -27.97 1.04
CA GLN A 571 -19.49 -27.22 1.95
C GLN A 571 -19.54 -25.72 1.58
N PRO A 572 -20.63 -25.00 1.89
CA PRO A 572 -20.77 -23.58 1.56
C PRO A 572 -19.71 -22.73 2.23
N ASP A 573 -19.46 -22.95 3.52
CA ASP A 573 -18.51 -22.19 4.31
C ASP A 573 -17.26 -23.02 4.59
N LEU A 574 -16.15 -22.68 3.94
CA LEU A 574 -14.86 -23.31 4.24
C LEU A 574 -14.38 -22.86 5.62
N SER A 575 -13.91 -23.83 6.41
CA SER A 575 -13.26 -23.55 7.69
C SER A 575 -11.95 -22.78 7.49
N MET A 576 -11.50 -22.07 8.52
CA MET A 576 -10.24 -21.33 8.42
C MET A 576 -9.06 -22.25 8.07
N ASN A 577 -8.99 -23.45 8.65
CA ASN A 577 -7.93 -24.42 8.36
C ASN A 577 -7.94 -24.89 6.90
N GLN A 578 -9.12 -25.05 6.30
CA GLN A 578 -9.26 -25.33 4.87
C GLN A 578 -8.75 -24.15 4.05
N ILE A 579 -9.12 -22.92 4.40
CA ILE A 579 -8.65 -21.72 3.69
C ILE A 579 -7.13 -21.58 3.80
N VAL A 580 -6.54 -21.79 5.00
CA VAL A 580 -5.08 -21.84 5.22
C VAL A 580 -4.45 -22.87 4.30
N ARG A 581 -4.91 -24.12 4.37
CA ARG A 581 -4.32 -25.21 3.60
C ARG A 581 -4.35 -24.93 2.10
N ALA A 582 -5.51 -24.50 1.60
CA ALA A 582 -5.72 -24.13 0.20
C ALA A 582 -4.80 -22.97 -0.24
N CYS A 583 -4.67 -21.93 0.58
CA CYS A 583 -3.75 -20.83 0.31
C CYS A 583 -2.29 -21.27 0.32
N ALA A 584 -1.89 -22.09 1.30
CA ALA A 584 -0.51 -22.54 1.45
C ALA A 584 -0.09 -23.41 0.26
N ASP A 585 -0.94 -24.34 -0.17
CA ASP A 585 -0.61 -25.25 -1.26
C ASP A 585 -0.39 -24.50 -2.58
N ALA A 586 -1.28 -23.57 -2.95
CA ALA A 586 -1.10 -22.77 -4.15
C ALA A 586 0.04 -21.74 -4.01
N PHE A 587 0.17 -21.06 -2.86
CA PHE A 587 1.24 -20.06 -2.66
C PHE A 587 2.63 -20.68 -2.69
N LEU A 588 2.83 -21.77 -1.93
CA LEU A 588 4.12 -22.47 -1.90
C LEU A 588 4.45 -23.08 -3.27
N ALA A 589 3.46 -23.59 -4.00
CA ALA A 589 3.67 -24.03 -5.37
C ALA A 589 4.19 -22.88 -6.25
N SER A 590 3.60 -21.68 -6.15
CA SER A 590 4.06 -20.51 -6.89
C SER A 590 5.49 -20.09 -6.52
N GLU A 591 5.84 -20.14 -5.23
CA GLU A 591 7.17 -19.77 -4.71
C GLU A 591 8.25 -20.76 -5.16
N VAL A 592 7.98 -22.06 -5.00
CA VAL A 592 8.86 -23.14 -5.48
C VAL A 592 9.03 -23.03 -6.99
N GLY A 593 7.92 -22.87 -7.72
CA GLY A 593 7.93 -22.74 -9.17
C GLY A 593 8.75 -21.54 -9.62
N ARG A 594 8.59 -20.38 -8.98
CA ARG A 594 9.37 -19.18 -9.30
C ARG A 594 10.85 -19.41 -9.06
N ARG A 595 11.22 -20.07 -7.96
CA ARG A 595 12.62 -20.42 -7.66
C ARG A 595 13.22 -21.39 -8.67
N LEU A 596 12.47 -22.41 -9.10
CA LEU A 596 12.97 -23.43 -10.04
C LEU A 596 13.00 -22.94 -11.49
N LEU A 597 12.03 -22.10 -11.88
CA LEU A 597 11.93 -21.52 -13.21
C LEU A 597 12.92 -20.36 -13.42
N GLN A 598 13.23 -19.60 -12.36
CA GLN A 598 14.31 -18.61 -12.39
C GLN A 598 15.66 -19.32 -12.54
N ARG A 599 16.34 -19.07 -13.66
CA ARG A 599 17.76 -19.46 -13.82
C ARG A 599 18.64 -18.34 -13.30
N THR A 600 19.62 -18.68 -12.46
CA THR A 600 20.63 -17.74 -11.97
C THR A 600 21.41 -17.19 -13.16
N ILE A 601 21.40 -15.87 -13.33
CA ILE A 601 22.16 -15.22 -14.39
C ILE A 601 23.56 -14.93 -13.86
N VAL A 602 24.56 -15.45 -14.58
CA VAL A 602 25.97 -15.35 -14.22
C VAL A 602 26.66 -14.58 -15.34
N GLY A 603 27.15 -13.38 -15.02
CA GLY A 603 28.01 -12.65 -15.95
C GLY A 603 29.37 -13.34 -16.05
N VAL A 604 29.86 -13.57 -17.27
CA VAL A 604 31.16 -14.21 -17.52
C VAL A 604 32.02 -13.31 -18.40
N ASP A 605 33.30 -13.20 -18.10
CA ASP A 605 34.26 -12.55 -18.98
C ASP A 605 35.62 -13.23 -18.83
N VAL A 606 36.32 -13.34 -19.94
CA VAL A 606 37.69 -13.87 -19.99
C VAL A 606 38.61 -12.81 -20.57
N LYS A 607 39.79 -12.64 -19.96
CA LYS A 607 40.85 -11.79 -20.50
C LYS A 607 42.05 -12.65 -20.80
N CYS A 608 42.57 -12.51 -22.02
CA CYS A 608 43.77 -13.20 -22.46
C CYS A 608 45.01 -12.36 -22.12
N ARG A 609 46.17 -13.03 -22.02
CA ARG A 609 47.48 -12.35 -22.00
C ARG A 609 47.72 -11.61 -23.33
N LEU A 610 48.66 -10.67 -23.32
CA LEU A 610 49.11 -10.08 -24.59
C LEU A 610 49.82 -11.18 -25.41
N PRO A 611 49.40 -11.44 -26.65
CA PRO A 611 49.96 -12.52 -27.47
C PRO A 611 51.43 -12.22 -27.80
N LEU A 612 52.30 -13.23 -27.63
CA LEU A 612 53.66 -13.22 -28.19
C LEU A 612 53.65 -13.64 -29.66
N ASP A 613 52.62 -14.40 -30.07
CA ASP A 613 52.32 -14.87 -31.44
C ASP A 613 50.82 -14.65 -31.72
N PRO A 614 50.39 -14.23 -32.92
CA PRO A 614 48.97 -14.06 -33.26
C PRO A 614 48.06 -15.28 -32.99
N ASP A 615 48.59 -16.50 -32.97
CA ASP A 615 47.82 -17.71 -32.66
C ASP A 615 47.85 -18.09 -31.16
N ASP A 616 48.65 -17.41 -30.34
CA ASP A 616 48.83 -17.67 -28.92
C ASP A 616 47.79 -16.94 -28.07
N ARG A 617 46.61 -17.56 -27.96
CA ARG A 617 45.54 -17.10 -27.08
C ARG A 617 45.59 -17.93 -25.80
N VAL A 618 46.02 -17.30 -24.72
CA VAL A 618 46.03 -17.90 -23.37
C VAL A 618 45.22 -17.04 -22.41
N ILE A 619 44.21 -17.63 -21.76
CA ILE A 619 43.37 -16.99 -20.75
C ILE A 619 44.24 -16.65 -19.53
N ALA A 620 44.38 -15.36 -19.27
CA ALA A 620 45.02 -14.83 -18.07
C ALA A 620 44.05 -14.75 -16.89
N LEU A 621 42.81 -14.36 -17.17
CA LEU A 621 41.80 -14.03 -16.16
C LEU A 621 40.44 -14.61 -16.52
N LEU A 622 39.79 -15.26 -15.55
CA LEU A 622 38.37 -15.58 -15.59
C LEU A 622 37.64 -14.72 -14.55
N SER A 623 36.62 -13.98 -14.98
CA SER A 623 35.76 -13.20 -14.09
C SER A 623 34.33 -13.72 -14.13
N LEU A 624 33.68 -13.76 -12.96
CA LEU A 624 32.29 -14.18 -12.79
C LEU A 624 31.54 -13.17 -11.93
N CYS A 625 30.27 -12.90 -12.24
CA CYS A 625 29.39 -12.08 -11.39
C CYS A 625 28.06 -12.76 -11.14
N ILE A 626 27.64 -12.78 -9.87
CA ILE A 626 26.28 -13.18 -9.45
C ILE A 626 25.74 -12.10 -8.51
N GLY A 627 24.70 -11.39 -8.94
CA GLY A 627 24.16 -10.25 -8.19
C GLY A 627 25.20 -9.14 -8.09
N ARG A 628 25.65 -8.85 -6.85
CA ARG A 628 26.70 -7.85 -6.56
C ARG A 628 28.04 -8.47 -6.16
N ARG A 629 28.19 -9.79 -6.29
CA ARG A 629 29.42 -10.50 -5.92
C ARG A 629 30.17 -10.90 -7.18
N CYS A 630 31.40 -10.43 -7.28
CA CYS A 630 32.30 -10.79 -8.36
C CYS A 630 33.40 -11.73 -7.85
N LEU A 631 33.72 -12.75 -8.64
CA LEU A 631 34.94 -13.53 -8.52
C LEU A 631 35.88 -13.11 -9.65
N VAL A 632 37.10 -12.74 -9.30
CA VAL A 632 38.18 -12.47 -10.26
C VAL A 632 39.25 -13.53 -10.01
N PHE A 633 39.41 -14.45 -10.95
CA PHE A 633 40.28 -15.62 -10.83
C PHE A 633 41.41 -15.55 -11.86
N GLN A 634 42.63 -15.29 -11.41
CA GLN A 634 43.84 -15.26 -12.25
C GLN A 634 44.25 -16.68 -12.63
N ILE A 635 43.52 -17.27 -13.58
CA ILE A 635 43.63 -18.70 -13.94
C ILE A 635 45.02 -19.07 -14.47
N PHE A 636 45.75 -18.12 -15.07
CA PHE A 636 47.11 -18.31 -15.56
C PHE A 636 48.13 -18.60 -14.45
N HIS A 637 47.89 -18.11 -13.23
CA HIS A 637 48.73 -18.36 -12.07
C HIS A 637 48.21 -19.50 -11.18
N ALA A 638 47.11 -20.15 -11.56
CA ALA A 638 46.50 -21.20 -10.76
C ALA A 638 47.21 -22.53 -11.00
N GLU A 639 47.62 -23.20 -9.92
CA GLU A 639 48.21 -24.55 -9.99
C GLU A 639 47.24 -25.58 -10.59
N SER A 640 45.94 -25.40 -10.33
CA SER A 640 44.88 -26.25 -10.89
C SER A 640 43.54 -25.53 -10.92
N ILE A 641 42.63 -26.01 -11.78
CA ILE A 641 41.26 -25.51 -11.87
C ILE A 641 40.37 -26.26 -10.88
N PRO A 642 39.71 -25.58 -9.92
CA PRO A 642 38.87 -26.24 -8.93
C PRO A 642 37.76 -27.09 -9.56
N TYR A 643 37.57 -28.31 -9.06
CA TYR A 643 36.49 -29.21 -9.51
C TYR A 643 35.11 -28.56 -9.42
N VAL A 644 34.86 -27.78 -8.37
CA VAL A 644 33.60 -27.05 -8.16
C VAL A 644 33.29 -26.13 -9.35
N LEU A 645 34.30 -25.49 -9.94
CA LEU A 645 34.13 -24.61 -11.10
C LEU A 645 33.70 -25.40 -12.35
N ARG A 646 34.23 -26.62 -12.55
CA ARG A 646 33.81 -27.53 -13.63
C ARG A 646 32.34 -27.93 -13.49
N THR A 647 31.90 -28.25 -12.27
CA THR A 647 30.49 -28.58 -12.01
C THR A 647 29.58 -27.37 -12.14
N PHE A 648 30.05 -26.20 -11.70
CA PHE A 648 29.30 -24.94 -11.76
C PHE A 648 28.94 -24.56 -13.19
N PHE A 649 29.91 -24.56 -14.12
CA PHE A 649 29.65 -24.26 -15.54
C PHE A 649 28.73 -25.26 -16.25
N ARG A 650 28.52 -26.45 -15.66
CA ARG A 650 27.59 -27.47 -16.17
C ARG A 650 26.20 -27.41 -15.52
N TYR A 651 26.03 -26.59 -14.48
CA TYR A 651 24.80 -26.54 -13.70
C TYR A 651 23.65 -25.95 -14.52
N SER A 652 22.56 -26.71 -14.67
CA SER A 652 21.40 -26.35 -15.48
C SER A 652 20.61 -25.16 -14.91
N GLY A 653 20.78 -24.88 -13.62
CA GLY A 653 20.17 -23.74 -12.93
C GLY A 653 20.82 -22.40 -13.26
N CYS A 654 21.97 -22.36 -13.96
CA CYS A 654 22.60 -21.12 -14.38
C CYS A 654 22.36 -20.82 -15.87
N ARG A 655 22.29 -19.54 -16.21
CA ARG A 655 22.51 -19.00 -17.56
C ARG A 655 23.77 -18.15 -17.52
N PHE A 656 24.74 -18.50 -18.36
CA PHE A 656 26.02 -17.80 -18.42
C PHE A 656 25.95 -16.77 -19.55
N VAL A 657 25.91 -15.50 -19.16
CA VAL A 657 25.72 -14.37 -20.09
C VAL A 657 27.05 -13.66 -20.31
N CYS A 658 27.40 -13.43 -21.57
CA CYS A 658 28.56 -12.64 -21.96
C CYS A 658 28.45 -12.19 -23.42
N MET A 659 29.37 -11.33 -23.83
CA MET A 659 29.60 -11.04 -25.25
C MET A 659 30.36 -12.20 -25.90
N SER A 660 30.03 -12.54 -27.14
CA SER A 660 30.72 -13.60 -27.90
C SER A 660 30.71 -14.94 -27.16
N ALA A 661 29.55 -15.34 -26.63
CA ALA A 661 29.44 -16.45 -25.68
C ALA A 661 29.93 -17.79 -26.24
N ARG A 662 29.85 -17.98 -27.56
CA ARG A 662 30.46 -19.14 -28.23
C ARG A 662 31.99 -19.11 -28.18
N GLY A 663 32.60 -17.96 -28.43
CA GLY A 663 34.06 -17.80 -28.37
C GLY A 663 34.58 -18.03 -26.96
N VAL A 664 33.99 -17.36 -25.97
CA VAL A 664 34.35 -17.55 -24.54
C VAL A 664 34.22 -19.00 -24.10
N ALA A 665 33.17 -19.71 -24.53
CA ALA A 665 32.98 -21.11 -24.19
C ALA A 665 34.02 -22.04 -24.86
N ASN A 666 34.47 -21.71 -26.07
CA ASN A 666 35.53 -22.44 -26.75
C ASN A 666 36.87 -22.20 -26.04
N ASP A 667 37.24 -20.95 -25.79
CA ASP A 667 38.48 -20.59 -25.09
C ASP A 667 38.58 -21.33 -23.73
N LEU A 668 37.49 -21.31 -22.94
CA LEU A 668 37.40 -22.03 -21.66
C LEU A 668 37.47 -23.57 -21.81
N TRP A 669 37.00 -24.12 -22.92
CA TRP A 669 37.08 -25.55 -23.16
C TRP A 669 38.48 -25.98 -23.59
N ASP A 670 39.09 -25.26 -24.52
CA ASP A 670 40.35 -25.64 -25.15
C ASP A 670 41.51 -25.51 -24.16
N GLU A 671 41.56 -24.42 -23.40
CA GLU A 671 42.63 -24.18 -22.42
C GLU A 671 42.34 -24.77 -21.05
N CYS A 672 41.09 -24.66 -20.58
CA CYS A 672 40.73 -24.93 -19.19
C CYS A 672 39.91 -26.21 -19.00
N ARG A 673 39.47 -26.86 -20.09
CA ARG A 673 38.54 -28.00 -20.08
C ARG A 673 37.25 -27.72 -19.29
N LEU A 674 36.82 -26.45 -19.29
CA LEU A 674 35.60 -25.97 -18.64
C LEU A 674 34.46 -25.92 -19.67
N ARG A 675 33.53 -26.87 -19.57
CA ARG A 675 32.35 -26.90 -20.46
C ARG A 675 31.24 -26.00 -19.92
N VAL A 676 30.97 -24.90 -20.61
CA VAL A 676 29.88 -23.97 -20.30
C VAL A 676 28.56 -24.45 -20.93
N ARG A 677 27.59 -24.83 -20.09
CA ARG A 677 26.20 -25.13 -20.49
C ARG A 677 25.33 -23.87 -20.37
N ASN A 678 24.19 -23.81 -21.06
CA ASN A 678 23.25 -22.67 -20.99
C ASN A 678 23.90 -21.29 -21.22
N ARG A 679 24.84 -21.22 -22.16
CA ARG A 679 25.46 -19.96 -22.58
C ARG A 679 24.43 -19.08 -23.31
N VAL A 680 24.51 -17.78 -23.09
CA VAL A 680 23.64 -16.78 -23.70
C VAL A 680 24.52 -15.66 -24.22
N ASP A 681 24.46 -15.42 -25.53
CA ASP A 681 25.16 -14.30 -26.15
C ASP A 681 24.30 -13.04 -26.01
N LEU A 682 24.85 -12.01 -25.36
CA LEU A 682 24.11 -10.77 -25.10
C LEU A 682 23.82 -9.97 -26.37
N GLY A 683 24.70 -10.01 -27.37
CA GLY A 683 24.48 -9.30 -28.64
C GLY A 683 23.35 -9.95 -29.42
N GLU A 684 23.36 -11.28 -29.56
CA GLU A 684 22.27 -12.01 -30.22
C GLU A 684 20.94 -11.83 -29.50
N LEU A 685 20.95 -11.93 -28.17
CA LEU A 685 19.75 -11.77 -27.36
C LEU A 685 19.19 -10.34 -27.43
N ALA A 686 20.03 -9.31 -27.39
CA ALA A 686 19.60 -7.92 -27.53
C ALA A 686 18.99 -7.67 -28.91
N ALA A 687 19.62 -8.17 -29.97
CA ALA A 687 19.13 -8.02 -31.33
C ALA A 687 17.74 -8.65 -31.53
N GLU A 688 17.51 -9.81 -30.92
CA GLU A 688 16.21 -10.50 -30.95
C GLU A 688 15.16 -9.76 -30.12
N ARG A 689 15.44 -9.48 -28.84
CA ARG A 689 14.47 -8.92 -27.89
C ARG A 689 14.09 -7.47 -28.19
N MET A 690 15.00 -6.71 -28.78
CA MET A 690 14.77 -5.30 -29.13
C MET A 690 14.43 -5.10 -30.62
N ALA A 691 14.32 -6.18 -31.40
CA ALA A 691 14.10 -6.14 -32.85
C ALA A 691 15.12 -5.22 -33.58
N ARG A 692 16.39 -5.30 -33.17
CA ARG A 692 17.50 -4.40 -33.57
C ARG A 692 18.71 -5.22 -34.06
N PRO A 693 18.77 -5.61 -35.36
CA PRO A 693 19.83 -6.48 -35.87
C PRO A 693 21.25 -5.91 -35.71
N ASP A 694 21.38 -4.58 -35.67
CA ASP A 694 22.62 -3.83 -35.45
C ASP A 694 23.28 -4.16 -34.10
N LEU A 695 22.49 -4.55 -33.09
CA LEU A 695 23.00 -4.87 -31.76
C LEU A 695 23.74 -6.21 -31.67
N ARG A 696 23.61 -7.08 -32.68
CA ARG A 696 24.19 -8.43 -32.67
C ARG A 696 25.70 -8.43 -32.46
N TRP A 697 26.37 -7.43 -33.03
CA TRP A 697 27.83 -7.27 -32.99
C TRP A 697 28.27 -6.04 -32.20
N ALA A 698 27.34 -5.39 -31.50
CA ALA A 698 27.62 -4.20 -30.74
C ALA A 698 28.49 -4.55 -29.51
N PRO A 699 29.50 -3.73 -29.18
CA PRO A 699 30.30 -3.96 -27.98
C PRO A 699 29.46 -3.77 -26.72
N LEU A 700 29.88 -4.38 -25.60
CA LEU A 700 29.15 -4.32 -24.33
C LEU A 700 28.74 -2.90 -23.94
N ARG A 701 29.62 -1.90 -24.11
CA ARG A 701 29.33 -0.47 -23.84
C ARG A 701 28.09 0.07 -24.56
N VAL A 702 27.81 -0.40 -25.78
CA VAL A 702 26.63 0.02 -26.53
C VAL A 702 25.39 -0.65 -25.92
N LEU A 703 25.49 -1.93 -25.54
CA LEU A 703 24.38 -2.60 -24.84
C LEU A 703 24.12 -2.00 -23.46
N GLU A 704 25.14 -1.54 -22.74
CA GLU A 704 24.98 -0.81 -21.46
C GLU A 704 24.09 0.42 -21.63
N GLN A 705 24.35 1.21 -22.68
CA GLN A 705 23.59 2.41 -22.99
C GLN A 705 22.19 2.09 -23.53
N GLU A 706 22.09 1.19 -24.50
CA GLU A 706 20.84 0.89 -25.21
C GLU A 706 19.85 0.08 -24.36
N VAL A 707 20.35 -0.82 -23.49
CA VAL A 707 19.50 -1.70 -22.67
C VAL A 707 19.22 -1.09 -21.31
N LEU A 708 20.23 -0.54 -20.64
CA LEU A 708 20.12 -0.07 -19.25
C LEU A 708 20.08 1.45 -19.12
N GLY A 709 20.38 2.21 -20.19
CA GLY A 709 20.47 3.67 -20.12
C GLY A 709 21.66 4.17 -19.29
N VAL A 710 22.70 3.34 -19.12
CA VAL A 710 23.87 3.64 -18.28
C VAL A 710 25.13 3.62 -19.13
N GLU A 711 26.05 4.54 -18.86
CA GLU A 711 27.40 4.55 -19.44
C GLU A 711 28.45 4.31 -18.35
N VAL A 712 29.18 3.19 -18.42
CA VAL A 712 30.24 2.86 -17.44
C VAL A 712 31.60 3.29 -17.99
N ASN A 713 32.09 4.45 -17.55
CA ASN A 713 33.34 5.02 -18.03
C ASN A 713 34.52 4.73 -17.08
N ILE A 714 35.12 3.53 -17.20
CA ILE A 714 36.37 3.18 -16.50
C ILE A 714 37.56 3.42 -17.44
N ARG A 715 38.17 4.61 -17.38
CA ARG A 715 39.36 4.97 -18.16
C ARG A 715 40.56 4.10 -17.75
N CYS A 716 41.01 3.21 -18.63
CA CYS A 716 42.25 2.45 -18.45
C CYS A 716 42.81 1.96 -19.80
N ALA A 717 44.13 1.88 -19.90
CA ALA A 717 44.86 1.27 -21.00
C ALA A 717 44.64 -0.26 -21.03
N ILE A 718 44.74 -0.85 -22.23
CA ILE A 718 44.77 -2.29 -22.45
C ILE A 718 46.03 -2.82 -21.75
N GLY A 719 45.88 -3.47 -20.60
CA GLY A 719 47.00 -3.87 -19.74
C GLY A 719 47.31 -5.37 -19.79
N ALA A 720 48.53 -5.74 -19.37
CA ALA A 720 48.95 -7.12 -19.13
C ALA A 720 48.07 -7.77 -18.04
N TRP A 721 47.11 -8.62 -18.45
CA TRP A 721 46.17 -9.31 -17.55
C TRP A 721 46.81 -10.50 -16.82
N ASP A 722 47.97 -10.93 -17.29
CA ASP A 722 48.83 -11.97 -16.76
C ASP A 722 49.81 -11.47 -15.69
N GLN A 723 49.83 -10.17 -15.37
CA GLN A 723 50.64 -9.66 -14.26
C GLN A 723 50.07 -10.08 -12.89
N ASN A 724 50.96 -10.29 -11.91
CA ASN A 724 50.58 -10.66 -10.55
C ASN A 724 51.36 -9.79 -9.53
N PRO A 725 50.70 -9.00 -8.67
CA PRO A 725 49.24 -8.85 -8.53
C PRO A 725 48.60 -7.92 -9.57
N LEU A 726 47.29 -8.11 -9.82
CA LEU A 726 46.52 -7.14 -10.62
C LEU A 726 46.39 -5.79 -9.91
N SER A 727 46.35 -4.71 -10.70
CA SER A 727 46.04 -3.38 -10.19
C SER A 727 44.57 -3.26 -9.77
N LYS A 728 44.27 -2.37 -8.82
CA LYS A 728 42.88 -2.05 -8.40
C LYS A 728 41.99 -1.65 -9.58
N VAL A 729 42.56 -0.96 -10.57
CA VAL A 729 41.83 -0.51 -11.77
C VAL A 729 41.47 -1.70 -12.68
N GLN A 730 42.37 -2.66 -12.86
CA GLN A 730 42.08 -3.90 -13.60
C GLN A 730 40.99 -4.72 -12.91
N ILE A 731 41.07 -4.86 -11.58
CA ILE A 731 40.05 -5.57 -10.80
C ILE A 731 38.69 -4.88 -10.95
N ALA A 732 38.63 -3.54 -10.81
CA ALA A 732 37.41 -2.78 -10.98
C ALA A 732 36.80 -2.95 -12.37
N ARG A 733 37.63 -2.93 -13.43
CA ARG A 733 37.18 -3.12 -14.82
C ARG A 733 36.66 -4.53 -15.08
N ALA A 734 37.36 -5.55 -14.58
CA ALA A 734 36.92 -6.93 -14.68
C ALA A 734 35.56 -7.13 -14.00
N CYS A 735 35.41 -6.64 -12.77
CA CYS A 735 34.16 -6.68 -12.02
C CYS A 735 33.02 -5.92 -12.73
N ALA A 736 33.28 -4.73 -13.27
CA ALA A 736 32.28 -3.94 -13.97
C ALA A 736 31.76 -4.65 -15.22
N ALA A 737 32.64 -5.23 -16.03
CA ALA A 737 32.25 -5.94 -17.26
C ALA A 737 31.30 -7.11 -16.96
N VAL A 738 31.65 -7.98 -16.00
CA VAL A 738 30.78 -9.12 -15.65
C VAL A 738 29.51 -8.69 -14.92
N PHE A 739 29.56 -7.61 -14.12
CA PHE A 739 28.37 -7.05 -13.49
C PHE A 739 27.38 -6.54 -14.54
N MET A 740 27.83 -5.68 -15.45
CA MET A 740 27.01 -5.12 -16.53
C MET A 740 26.46 -6.21 -17.44
N ALA A 741 27.28 -7.19 -17.83
CA ALA A 741 26.80 -8.35 -18.58
C ALA A 741 25.67 -9.11 -17.84
N SER A 742 25.79 -9.27 -16.52
CA SER A 742 24.76 -9.94 -15.71
C SER A 742 23.47 -9.14 -15.57
N GLU A 743 23.54 -7.80 -15.50
CA GLU A 743 22.38 -6.92 -15.39
C GLU A 743 21.66 -6.77 -16.74
N ILE A 744 22.40 -6.60 -17.84
CA ILE A 744 21.86 -6.63 -19.21
C ILE A 744 21.17 -7.97 -19.46
N GLY A 745 21.84 -9.08 -19.13
CA GLY A 745 21.26 -10.41 -19.23
C GLY A 745 19.99 -10.57 -18.39
N ARG A 746 19.95 -9.99 -17.18
CA ARG A 746 18.75 -9.98 -16.33
C ARG A 746 17.60 -9.22 -16.95
N TRP A 747 17.87 -8.06 -17.53
CA TRP A 747 16.86 -7.25 -18.19
C TRP A 747 16.31 -7.95 -19.44
N LEU A 748 17.19 -8.48 -20.28
CA LEU A 748 16.81 -9.11 -21.55
C LEU A 748 16.19 -10.51 -21.41
N LEU A 749 16.37 -11.19 -20.28
CA LEU A 749 15.85 -12.55 -20.05
C LEU A 749 14.57 -12.59 -19.19
N GLN A 750 14.20 -11.45 -18.59
CA GLN A 750 12.84 -11.20 -18.10
C GLN A 750 11.91 -10.98 -19.30
#